data_AF-M3IJN0-F1
#
_entry.id   AF-M3IJN0-F1
#
_cell.length_a   1.000
_cell.length_b   1.000
_cell.length_c   1.000
_cell.angle_alpha   90.00
_cell.angle_beta   90.00
_cell.angle_gamma   90.00
#
_symmetry.space_group_name_H-M   'P 1'
#
loop_
_entity.id
_entity.type
_entity.pdbx_description
1 polymer ?
#
loop_
_entity_poly.entity_id
_entity_poly.type
_entity_poly.pdbx_seq_one_letter_code
_entity_poly.pdbx_strand_id
1 'polypeptide(L)'
;MSLEVFGAKGGSLLSLANNLKLAIAISVFHPELKLVLDESDSKLVLKDKKSGFELIEANAIVKYLANDFTSSDAIDFEESVLYPAVKSNKKDEVSKVLSQLPTFGKTELTPSQIILFASVYAAVKDNGDIPWVTEFAQLPKVATGIQNALAITPLEREKETNTGKQHVETGHLVSKQADKIVPKPDERNILITSALPYVNNVPHLGNIIGSVLSADIYSRYAKNRNYNTLFICGTDEYGTATETKALEENVTPQQLCDKYHAIHKEVYDWFDIGFDYFGRTTTQLQTEIAQDIFMKLHNNGYLEEKTTEQLYCEHHKSFLADRFVEGTCPKCEYEDARGDQCDKCGNLLDPLELINPRCKVDGNTPIVKESTHIYLKLNDLEEPLKEWVLTSSEKGAWSKNSKTITDSWTKRGLEPRCITRDLIWGTPVPLKGYEDKVLYVWFDATIGYVSITANYFKDANPEDYLKWWKNPEHVDLYQFMGKDNVPFHTVVFPASQIGTGDKWTKLHHLSTTEYLQYENGKFSKSRGVGVFGNNAKETGVLPEVWRYYLASNRPESQDAHFSWDEFVAKNNSELLANLGNFVNRIVKFAIAKYNGVIPKYDVKNIPDYDKFENDINTLLKSYIDNMEAVNLRRGLEIAMAISSRGNQFLQDNKLDNSLYANQPAKSDAVVGVALNLVYLVSAIIYPFMPETTIKIDQILNAPALSITNKFESVLLPGHCIGKAQYLFTRIDEKKIEEWRNLYGGQQKK
;
A
#
# COMPACT_ATOMS: atom_id res chain seq x y z
N MET A 1 13.18 32.96 -59.95
CA MET A 1 12.00 32.11 -60.20
C MET A 1 10.95 32.43 -59.14
N SER A 2 9.66 32.45 -59.49
CA SER A 2 8.53 32.65 -58.56
C SER A 2 7.94 31.33 -58.04
N LEU A 3 8.73 30.26 -58.14
CA LEU A 3 8.35 28.91 -57.77
C LEU A 3 8.45 28.69 -56.26
N GLU A 4 7.44 28.05 -55.70
CA GLU A 4 7.43 27.54 -54.33
C GLU A 4 7.07 26.06 -54.36
N VAL A 5 7.73 25.26 -53.52
CA VAL A 5 7.49 23.82 -53.44
C VAL A 5 7.12 23.46 -52.01
N PHE A 6 5.91 22.92 -51.86
CA PHE A 6 5.35 22.46 -50.61
C PHE A 6 5.34 20.92 -50.57
N GLY A 7 5.87 20.36 -49.49
CA GLY A 7 5.92 18.91 -49.27
C GLY A 7 4.59 18.32 -48.80
N ALA A 8 4.46 17.00 -48.94
CA ALA A 8 3.36 16.23 -48.40
C ALA A 8 3.39 16.26 -46.86
N LYS A 9 2.25 16.58 -46.24
CA LYS A 9 2.08 16.49 -44.78
C LYS A 9 1.83 15.04 -44.35
N GLY A 10 2.29 14.66 -43.17
CA GLY A 10 2.03 13.36 -42.56
C GLY A 10 3.27 12.45 -42.47
N GLY A 11 3.12 11.34 -41.75
CA GLY A 11 4.21 10.41 -41.41
C GLY A 11 4.14 9.06 -42.13
N SER A 12 3.48 9.00 -43.28
CA SER A 12 3.38 7.75 -44.03
C SER A 12 4.62 7.49 -44.90
N LEU A 13 4.84 6.24 -45.30
CA LEU A 13 5.81 5.87 -46.33
C LEU A 13 5.59 6.67 -47.61
N LEU A 14 4.34 6.94 -47.97
CA LEU A 14 3.98 7.75 -49.13
C LEU A 14 4.37 9.22 -48.96
N SER A 15 4.12 9.81 -47.78
CA SER A 15 4.55 11.18 -47.47
C SER A 15 6.06 11.30 -47.56
N LEU A 16 6.81 10.32 -47.05
CA LEU A 16 8.27 10.30 -47.12
C LEU A 16 8.76 10.10 -48.56
N ALA A 17 8.19 9.15 -49.31
CA ALA A 17 8.54 8.94 -50.72
C ALA A 17 8.35 10.22 -51.54
N ASN A 18 7.21 10.88 -51.37
CA ASN A 18 6.92 12.14 -52.06
C ASN A 18 7.88 13.26 -51.66
N ASN A 19 8.16 13.43 -50.37
CA ASN A 19 9.08 14.47 -49.91
C ASN A 19 10.54 14.18 -50.33
N LEU A 20 10.95 12.92 -50.41
CA LEU A 20 12.24 12.51 -50.98
C LEU A 20 12.33 12.86 -52.46
N LYS A 21 11.28 12.56 -53.26
CA LYS A 21 11.21 12.92 -54.69
C LYS A 21 11.45 14.42 -54.87
N LEU A 22 10.72 15.25 -54.13
CA LEU A 22 10.80 16.71 -54.21
C LEU A 22 12.15 17.25 -53.71
N ALA A 23 12.61 16.81 -52.53
CA ALA A 23 13.83 17.33 -51.92
C ALA A 23 15.08 16.97 -52.73
N ILE A 24 15.15 15.75 -53.28
CA ILE A 24 16.25 15.32 -54.14
C ILE A 24 16.20 16.10 -55.45
N ALA A 25 15.04 16.22 -56.11
CA ALA A 25 14.92 16.98 -57.36
C ALA A 25 15.31 18.46 -57.19
N ILE A 26 14.87 19.10 -56.10
CA ILE A 26 15.29 20.45 -55.73
C ILE A 26 16.81 20.51 -55.55
N SER A 27 17.40 19.63 -54.74
CA SER A 27 18.84 19.64 -54.51
C SER A 27 19.67 19.38 -55.78
N VAL A 28 19.10 18.67 -56.76
CA VAL A 28 19.78 18.30 -58.01
C VAL A 28 19.68 19.41 -59.05
N PHE A 29 18.47 19.87 -59.35
CA PHE A 29 18.17 20.74 -60.49
C PHE A 29 17.98 22.22 -60.10
N HIS A 30 17.51 22.49 -58.88
CA HIS A 30 17.11 23.82 -58.43
C HIS A 30 17.50 24.09 -56.96
N PRO A 31 18.81 24.08 -56.61
CA PRO A 31 19.28 24.19 -55.23
C PRO A 31 18.92 25.51 -54.54
N GLU A 32 18.48 26.53 -55.30
CA GLU A 32 17.95 27.79 -54.80
C GLU A 32 16.55 27.68 -54.19
N LEU A 33 15.79 26.63 -54.52
CA LEU A 33 14.46 26.39 -53.98
C LEU A 33 14.54 25.68 -52.62
N LYS A 34 13.52 25.89 -51.79
CA LYS A 34 13.37 25.20 -50.50
C LYS A 34 12.09 24.40 -50.50
N LEU A 35 12.18 23.17 -49.98
CA LEU A 35 11.01 22.37 -49.65
C LEU A 35 10.52 22.79 -48.26
N VAL A 36 9.28 23.27 -48.19
CA VAL A 36 8.63 23.67 -46.94
C VAL A 36 7.31 22.92 -46.78
N LEU A 37 6.77 22.86 -45.56
CA LEU A 37 5.40 22.36 -45.35
C LEU A 37 4.44 23.53 -45.34
N ASP A 38 3.31 23.42 -46.03
CA ASP A 38 2.23 24.39 -45.94
C ASP A 38 1.48 24.20 -44.61
N GLU A 39 1.34 25.28 -43.83
CA GLU A 39 0.59 25.24 -42.57
C GLU A 39 -0.93 25.17 -42.81
N SER A 40 -1.39 25.61 -43.98
CA SER A 40 -2.80 25.78 -44.35
C SER A 40 -3.38 24.67 -45.25
N ASP A 41 -2.53 23.95 -46.00
CA ASP A 41 -2.93 22.84 -46.87
C ASP A 41 -2.12 21.57 -46.55
N SER A 42 -2.75 20.41 -46.74
CA SER A 42 -2.16 19.09 -46.49
C SER A 42 -1.51 18.47 -47.73
N LYS A 43 -1.74 19.05 -48.92
CA LYS A 43 -1.30 18.49 -50.20
C LYS A 43 0.09 18.99 -50.60
N LEU A 44 0.88 18.09 -51.18
CA LEU A 44 2.12 18.46 -51.84
C LEU A 44 1.81 19.28 -53.11
N VAL A 45 2.57 20.33 -53.37
CA VAL A 45 2.32 21.17 -54.55
C VAL A 45 3.54 22.03 -54.92
N LEU A 46 3.80 22.15 -56.23
CA LEU A 46 4.67 23.18 -56.79
C LEU A 46 3.79 24.30 -57.35
N LYS A 47 4.01 25.55 -56.94
CA LYS A 47 3.23 26.72 -57.38
C LYS A 47 4.12 27.79 -57.97
N ASP A 48 3.68 28.40 -59.07
CA ASP A 48 4.28 29.64 -59.59
C ASP A 48 3.42 30.85 -59.20
N LYS A 49 3.92 31.69 -58.29
CA LYS A 49 3.22 32.88 -57.79
C LYS A 49 2.81 33.89 -58.87
N LYS A 50 3.49 33.91 -60.02
CA LYS A 50 3.23 34.91 -61.06
C LYS A 50 2.18 34.46 -62.07
N SER A 51 2.14 33.17 -62.40
CA SER A 51 1.24 32.62 -63.43
C SER A 51 0.02 31.92 -62.86
N GLY A 52 0.02 31.56 -61.57
CA GLY A 52 -1.03 30.75 -60.95
C GLY A 52 -0.98 29.27 -61.34
N PHE A 53 0.11 28.84 -62.00
CA PHE A 53 0.33 27.44 -62.35
C PHE A 53 0.64 26.59 -61.11
N GLU A 54 0.00 25.41 -61.02
CA GLU A 54 0.20 24.45 -59.93
C GLU A 54 0.39 23.02 -60.45
N LEU A 55 1.30 22.26 -59.82
CA LEU A 55 1.48 20.81 -60.00
C LEU A 55 1.34 20.10 -58.66
N ILE A 56 0.52 19.06 -58.59
CA ILE A 56 0.17 18.36 -57.34
C ILE A 56 0.64 16.91 -57.26
N GLU A 57 1.27 16.39 -58.32
CA GLU A 57 1.78 15.02 -58.39
C GLU A 57 3.31 15.01 -58.30
N ALA A 58 3.86 14.22 -57.37
CA ALA A 58 5.29 14.25 -57.06
C ALA A 58 6.17 13.89 -58.28
N ASN A 59 5.79 12.86 -59.04
CA ASN A 59 6.51 12.46 -60.26
C ASN A 59 6.49 13.57 -61.32
N ALA A 60 5.34 14.24 -61.50
CA ALA A 60 5.19 15.34 -62.44
C ALA A 60 6.05 16.54 -62.04
N ILE A 61 6.15 16.84 -60.73
CA ILE A 61 7.00 17.90 -60.21
C ILE A 61 8.48 17.59 -60.46
N VAL A 62 8.92 16.34 -60.23
CA VAL A 62 10.31 15.93 -60.52
C VAL A 62 10.65 16.12 -62.01
N LYS A 63 9.76 15.65 -62.91
CA LYS A 63 9.91 15.83 -64.36
C LYS A 63 9.97 17.30 -64.77
N TYR A 64 9.11 18.13 -64.19
CA TYR A 64 9.07 19.57 -64.42
C TYR A 64 10.36 20.28 -63.97
N LEU A 65 10.85 19.99 -62.76
CA LEU A 65 12.10 20.55 -62.23
C LEU A 65 13.34 20.11 -63.02
N ALA A 66 13.31 18.92 -63.62
CA ALA A 66 14.39 18.44 -64.47
C ALA A 66 14.33 18.95 -65.93
N ASN A 67 13.21 19.57 -66.33
CA ASN A 67 12.86 19.85 -67.72
C ASN A 67 12.97 18.61 -68.63
N ASP A 68 12.55 17.46 -68.11
CA ASP A 68 12.58 16.16 -68.79
C ASP A 68 11.26 15.41 -68.57
N PHE A 69 10.51 15.26 -69.65
CA PHE A 69 9.16 14.67 -69.68
C PHE A 69 9.15 13.28 -70.33
N THR A 70 10.30 12.66 -70.50
CA THR A 70 10.39 11.30 -71.05
C THR A 70 9.77 10.28 -70.07
N SER A 71 9.13 9.24 -70.62
CA SER A 71 8.72 8.08 -69.83
C SER A 71 9.77 6.97 -69.96
N SER A 72 9.89 6.15 -68.93
CA SER A 72 10.77 5.00 -68.92
C SER A 72 10.13 3.85 -68.15
N ASP A 73 10.56 2.62 -68.43
CA ASP A 73 10.10 1.42 -67.73
C ASP A 73 10.25 1.54 -66.20
N ALA A 74 11.22 2.31 -65.73
CA ALA A 74 11.43 2.59 -64.30
C ALA A 74 10.33 3.48 -63.69
N ILE A 75 9.83 4.46 -64.44
CA ILE A 75 8.73 5.32 -63.99
C ILE A 75 7.41 4.53 -64.06
N ASP A 76 7.20 3.78 -65.13
CA ASP A 76 6.00 2.94 -65.29
C ASP A 76 5.92 1.88 -64.18
N PHE A 77 7.06 1.28 -63.80
CA PHE A 77 7.15 0.36 -62.66
C PHE A 77 6.84 1.06 -61.34
N GLU A 78 7.38 2.27 -61.12
CA GLU A 78 7.11 3.02 -59.90
C GLU A 78 5.62 3.33 -59.75
N GLU A 79 4.95 3.76 -60.82
CA GLU A 79 3.55 4.16 -60.78
C GLU A 79 2.58 2.97 -60.68
N SER A 80 2.86 1.86 -61.37
CA SER A 80 1.95 0.70 -61.43
C SER A 80 2.18 -0.34 -60.34
N VAL A 81 3.40 -0.47 -59.82
CA VAL A 81 3.78 -1.53 -58.87
C VAL A 81 4.18 -0.96 -57.51
N LEU A 82 5.15 -0.04 -57.50
CA LEU A 82 5.75 0.42 -56.25
C LEU A 82 4.84 1.41 -55.50
N TYR A 83 4.19 2.33 -56.21
CA TYR A 83 3.30 3.34 -55.62
C TYR A 83 2.13 2.72 -54.86
N PRO A 84 1.37 1.72 -55.38
CA PRO A 84 0.35 1.03 -54.61
C PRO A 84 0.90 0.36 -53.33
N ALA A 85 2.09 -0.23 -53.39
CA ALA A 85 2.73 -0.87 -52.25
C ALA A 85 3.14 0.16 -51.18
N VAL A 86 3.77 1.26 -51.57
CA VAL A 86 4.17 2.37 -50.68
C VAL A 86 2.93 3.04 -50.06
N LYS A 87 1.85 3.20 -50.84
CA LYS A 87 0.56 3.76 -50.38
C LYS A 87 -0.12 2.90 -49.32
N SER A 88 0.15 1.59 -49.26
CA SER A 88 -0.38 0.70 -48.23
C SER A 88 0.16 1.01 -46.82
N ASN A 89 1.27 1.75 -46.74
CA ASN A 89 1.99 2.07 -45.51
C ASN A 89 2.50 0.84 -44.72
N LYS A 90 2.60 -0.33 -45.36
CA LYS A 90 3.11 -1.58 -44.78
C LYS A 90 4.44 -1.96 -45.43
N LYS A 91 5.51 -2.08 -44.63
CA LYS A 91 6.84 -2.42 -45.15
C LYS A 91 6.86 -3.77 -45.87
N ASP A 92 6.14 -4.77 -45.34
CA ASP A 92 6.09 -6.11 -45.95
C ASP A 92 5.49 -6.12 -47.37
N GLU A 93 4.50 -5.27 -47.66
CA GLU A 93 3.94 -5.15 -49.01
C GLU A 93 4.94 -4.54 -49.99
N VAL A 94 5.77 -3.60 -49.53
CA VAL A 94 6.85 -3.05 -50.33
C VAL A 94 7.95 -4.09 -50.56
N SER A 95 8.33 -4.84 -49.52
CA SER A 95 9.36 -5.89 -49.63
C SER A 95 9.02 -6.96 -50.69
N LYS A 96 7.75 -7.32 -50.88
CA LYS A 96 7.31 -8.29 -51.90
C LYS A 96 7.60 -7.86 -53.33
N VAL A 97 7.64 -6.56 -53.61
CA VAL A 97 7.82 -6.03 -54.97
C VAL A 97 9.27 -5.63 -55.27
N LEU A 98 10.14 -5.55 -54.26
CA LEU A 98 11.55 -5.17 -54.44
C LEU A 98 12.35 -6.13 -55.32
N SER A 99 11.96 -7.41 -55.43
CA SER A 99 12.65 -8.37 -56.30
C SER A 99 12.46 -8.09 -57.79
N GLN A 100 11.49 -7.24 -58.15
CA GLN A 100 11.16 -6.85 -59.53
C GLN A 100 11.76 -5.50 -59.92
N LEU A 101 12.65 -4.94 -59.09
CA LEU A 101 13.16 -3.59 -59.27
C LEU A 101 13.94 -3.46 -60.59
N PRO A 102 13.64 -2.44 -61.42
CA PRO A 102 14.48 -2.08 -62.54
C PRO A 102 15.92 -1.78 -62.08
N THR A 103 16.91 -2.26 -62.84
CA THR A 103 18.33 -2.00 -62.58
C THR A 103 18.86 -0.93 -63.52
N PHE A 104 19.82 -0.15 -63.04
CA PHE A 104 20.52 0.85 -63.85
C PHE A 104 21.97 0.45 -64.04
N GLY A 105 22.47 0.55 -65.28
CA GLY A 105 23.86 0.24 -65.61
C GLY A 105 24.87 1.32 -65.16
N LYS A 106 24.40 2.54 -64.89
CA LYS A 106 25.17 3.67 -64.35
C LYS A 106 24.29 4.54 -63.45
N THR A 107 24.90 5.07 -62.40
CA THR A 107 24.28 6.03 -61.48
C THR A 107 24.30 7.43 -62.11
N GLU A 108 23.14 7.96 -62.49
CA GLU A 108 22.97 9.25 -63.16
C GLU A 108 21.80 10.02 -62.55
N LEU A 109 21.93 11.33 -62.36
CA LEU A 109 20.91 12.18 -61.72
C LEU A 109 19.73 12.49 -62.66
N THR A 110 19.05 11.45 -63.15
CA THR A 110 17.88 11.53 -64.05
C THR A 110 16.56 11.51 -63.26
N PRO A 111 15.44 12.03 -63.81
CA PRO A 111 14.13 11.94 -63.18
C PRO A 111 13.72 10.51 -62.81
N SER A 112 14.00 9.55 -63.71
CA SER A 112 13.64 8.15 -63.50
C SER A 112 14.37 7.51 -62.32
N GLN A 113 15.67 7.78 -62.16
CA GLN A 113 16.44 7.30 -61.01
C GLN A 113 15.98 7.98 -59.73
N ILE A 114 15.72 9.30 -59.73
CA ILE A 114 15.23 10.03 -58.55
C ILE A 114 13.86 9.51 -58.09
N ILE A 115 12.90 9.35 -59.01
CA ILE A 115 11.53 8.88 -58.72
C ILE A 115 11.56 7.48 -58.12
N LEU A 116 12.25 6.54 -58.78
CA LEU A 116 12.33 5.16 -58.32
C LEU A 116 13.12 5.07 -57.00
N PHE A 117 14.27 5.75 -56.91
CA PHE A 117 15.08 5.79 -55.70
C PHE A 117 14.28 6.28 -54.49
N ALA A 118 13.58 7.40 -54.62
CA ALA A 118 12.85 8.00 -53.51
C ALA A 118 11.74 7.08 -52.95
N SER A 119 11.01 6.37 -53.82
CA SER A 119 9.97 5.42 -53.41
C SER A 119 10.55 4.16 -52.77
N VAL A 120 11.70 3.66 -53.25
CA VAL A 120 12.40 2.52 -52.63
C VAL A 120 13.02 2.93 -51.29
N TYR A 121 13.73 4.05 -51.24
CA TYR A 121 14.45 4.53 -50.07
C TYR A 121 13.50 4.82 -48.90
N ALA A 122 12.29 5.31 -49.17
CA ALA A 122 11.26 5.55 -48.16
C ALA A 122 10.89 4.27 -47.36
N ALA A 123 10.94 3.10 -48.00
CA ALA A 123 10.55 1.84 -47.38
C ALA A 123 11.73 1.01 -46.83
N VAL A 124 12.91 1.14 -47.44
CA VAL A 124 14.04 0.21 -47.27
C VAL A 124 15.27 0.85 -46.61
N LYS A 125 15.12 2.05 -46.02
CA LYS A 125 16.16 2.88 -45.38
C LYS A 125 17.25 2.11 -44.59
N ASP A 126 16.90 0.98 -43.98
CA ASP A 126 17.76 0.20 -43.08
C ASP A 126 17.99 -1.28 -43.50
N ASN A 127 17.48 -1.77 -44.65
CA ASN A 127 17.39 -3.22 -44.91
C ASN A 127 17.46 -3.69 -46.38
N GLY A 128 18.26 -3.05 -47.25
CA GLY A 128 18.40 -3.52 -48.63
C GLY A 128 19.78 -3.31 -49.21
N ASP A 129 20.53 -4.40 -49.40
CA ASP A 129 21.68 -4.46 -50.30
C ASP A 129 21.20 -4.36 -51.76
N ILE A 130 20.66 -3.21 -52.15
CA ILE A 130 20.38 -2.89 -53.55
C ILE A 130 21.53 -1.98 -54.01
N PRO A 131 22.55 -2.52 -54.72
CA PRO A 131 23.82 -1.83 -54.93
C PRO A 131 23.69 -0.42 -55.51
N TRP A 132 22.83 -0.25 -56.53
CA TRP A 132 22.64 1.05 -57.17
C TRP A 132 21.92 2.06 -56.25
N VAL A 133 21.02 1.62 -55.37
CA VAL A 133 20.33 2.49 -54.40
C VAL A 133 21.34 2.98 -53.37
N THR A 134 22.20 2.10 -52.88
CA THR A 134 23.28 2.47 -51.94
C THR A 134 24.25 3.45 -52.55
N GLU A 135 24.67 3.23 -53.80
CA GLU A 135 25.55 4.14 -54.54
C GLU A 135 24.87 5.50 -54.80
N PHE A 136 23.62 5.50 -55.24
CA PHE A 136 22.85 6.71 -55.52
C PHE A 136 22.62 7.55 -54.26
N ALA A 137 22.38 6.91 -53.10
CA ALA A 137 22.22 7.59 -51.82
C ALA A 137 23.47 8.36 -51.35
N GLN A 138 24.65 7.92 -51.76
CA GLN A 138 25.94 8.55 -51.38
C GLN A 138 26.29 9.77 -52.21
N LEU A 139 25.59 10.03 -53.33
CA LEU A 139 25.82 11.23 -54.14
C LEU A 139 25.53 12.49 -53.31
N PRO A 140 26.42 13.50 -53.27
CA PRO A 140 26.28 14.65 -52.37
C PRO A 140 24.94 15.38 -52.44
N LYS A 141 24.40 15.55 -53.67
CA LYS A 141 23.09 16.18 -53.91
C LYS A 141 21.92 15.31 -53.43
N VAL A 142 22.03 13.99 -53.57
CA VAL A 142 21.01 13.04 -53.11
C VAL A 142 21.02 12.96 -51.59
N ALA A 143 22.19 12.86 -50.97
CA ALA A 143 22.36 12.88 -49.52
C ALA A 143 21.76 14.16 -48.89
N THR A 144 21.99 15.32 -49.51
CA THR A 144 21.38 16.60 -49.09
C THR A 144 19.86 16.55 -49.21
N GLY A 145 19.33 16.04 -50.32
CA GLY A 145 17.89 15.85 -50.52
C GLY A 145 17.26 14.91 -49.48
N ILE A 146 17.92 13.80 -49.15
CA ILE A 146 17.48 12.86 -48.11
C ILE A 146 17.40 13.56 -46.76
N GLN A 147 18.44 14.29 -46.37
CA GLN A 147 18.45 15.04 -45.10
C GLN A 147 17.30 16.04 -45.03
N ASN A 148 17.06 16.80 -46.10
CA ASN A 148 15.98 17.77 -46.18
C ASN A 148 14.59 17.12 -46.10
N ALA A 149 14.38 15.98 -46.77
CA ALA A 149 13.12 15.25 -46.73
C ALA A 149 12.83 14.65 -45.34
N LEU A 150 13.85 14.05 -44.71
CA LEU A 150 13.73 13.48 -43.37
C LEU A 150 13.49 14.55 -42.31
N ALA A 151 14.04 15.75 -42.49
CA ALA A 151 13.82 16.87 -41.57
C ALA A 151 12.34 17.32 -41.51
N ILE A 152 11.57 17.09 -42.58
CA ILE A 152 10.15 17.50 -42.67
C ILE A 152 9.17 16.32 -42.62
N THR A 153 9.65 15.06 -42.58
CA THR A 153 8.78 13.87 -42.68
C THR A 153 9.08 12.83 -41.59
N PRO A 154 8.50 12.96 -40.39
CA PRO A 154 8.65 11.95 -39.33
C PRO A 154 7.76 10.73 -39.64
N LEU A 155 8.34 9.55 -39.86
CA LEU A 155 7.58 8.33 -40.11
C LEU A 155 6.80 7.88 -38.86
N GLU A 156 5.53 7.52 -39.03
CA GLU A 156 4.72 6.91 -37.98
C GLU A 156 5.16 5.46 -37.77
N ARG A 157 5.44 5.12 -36.51
CA ARG A 157 5.84 3.77 -36.13
C ARG A 157 4.64 2.82 -36.19
N GLU A 158 4.88 1.62 -36.69
CA GLU A 158 3.90 0.54 -36.58
C GLU A 158 3.67 0.21 -35.10
N LYS A 159 2.40 0.18 -34.69
CA LYS A 159 2.00 -0.14 -33.32
C LYS A 159 1.59 -1.59 -33.26
N GLU A 160 2.08 -2.30 -32.25
CA GLU A 160 1.62 -3.65 -31.97
C GLU A 160 0.11 -3.66 -31.63
N THR A 161 -0.56 -4.76 -31.95
CA THR A 161 -1.97 -4.93 -31.60
C THR A 161 -2.07 -5.39 -30.16
N ASN A 162 -2.82 -4.64 -29.34
CA ASN A 162 -3.14 -5.07 -27.99
C ASN A 162 -4.08 -6.27 -28.02
N THR A 163 -3.57 -7.43 -27.62
CA THR A 163 -4.31 -8.70 -27.57
C THR A 163 -4.87 -9.00 -26.18
N GLY A 164 -4.57 -8.16 -25.18
CA GLY A 164 -4.84 -8.44 -23.76
C GLY A 164 -3.94 -9.52 -23.14
N LYS A 165 -2.91 -9.99 -23.87
CA LYS A 165 -2.01 -11.05 -23.42
C LYS A 165 -1.16 -10.59 -22.23
N GLN A 166 -1.14 -11.41 -21.18
CA GLN A 166 -0.19 -11.27 -20.09
C GLN A 166 1.13 -11.97 -20.45
N HIS A 167 2.23 -11.23 -20.45
CA HIS A 167 3.58 -11.76 -20.60
C HIS A 167 4.43 -11.29 -19.41
N VAL A 168 4.50 -12.12 -18.37
CA VAL A 168 5.05 -11.76 -17.05
C VAL A 168 5.96 -12.88 -16.59
N GLU A 169 7.11 -12.56 -16.01
CA GLU A 169 7.99 -13.52 -15.37
C GLU A 169 7.41 -14.00 -14.03
N THR A 170 7.17 -15.31 -13.89
CA THR A 170 6.39 -15.85 -12.76
C THR A 170 7.21 -16.06 -11.48
N GLY A 171 8.55 -16.01 -11.54
CA GLY A 171 9.43 -16.27 -10.39
C GLY A 171 9.39 -15.21 -9.30
N HIS A 172 8.73 -14.08 -9.55
CA HIS A 172 8.69 -12.91 -8.66
C HIS A 172 7.31 -12.62 -8.08
N LEU A 173 6.35 -13.52 -8.24
CA LEU A 173 4.96 -13.29 -7.84
C LEU A 173 4.70 -13.63 -6.37
N VAL A 174 3.63 -13.06 -5.81
CA VAL A 174 3.15 -13.43 -4.47
C VAL A 174 2.65 -14.86 -4.49
N SER A 175 3.14 -15.67 -3.55
CA SER A 175 2.73 -17.05 -3.34
C SER A 175 1.32 -17.09 -2.75
N LYS A 176 0.48 -17.98 -3.28
CA LYS A 176 -0.84 -18.24 -2.71
C LYS A 176 -0.68 -18.84 -1.32
N GLN A 177 -1.26 -18.17 -0.31
CA GLN A 177 -1.33 -18.69 1.06
C GLN A 177 -2.31 -19.86 1.14
N ALA A 178 -2.06 -20.79 2.06
CA ALA A 178 -2.98 -21.89 2.35
C ALA A 178 -4.24 -21.38 3.08
N ASP A 179 -5.36 -22.09 2.93
CA ASP A 179 -6.62 -21.73 3.62
C ASP A 179 -6.49 -21.78 5.15
N LYS A 180 -5.66 -22.73 5.65
CA LYS A 180 -5.21 -22.82 7.03
C LYS A 180 -3.69 -22.74 7.09
N ILE A 181 -3.18 -21.63 7.61
CA ILE A 181 -1.74 -21.33 7.63
C ILE A 181 -1.12 -22.01 8.85
N VAL A 182 -0.26 -23.00 8.62
CA VAL A 182 0.50 -23.70 9.66
C VAL A 182 2.00 -23.43 9.50
N PRO A 183 2.81 -23.42 10.58
CA PRO A 183 4.25 -23.21 10.48
C PRO A 183 4.93 -24.31 9.68
N LYS A 184 5.94 -23.93 8.91
CA LYS A 184 6.77 -24.83 8.10
C LYS A 184 8.22 -24.77 8.61
N PRO A 185 8.88 -25.91 8.87
CA PRO A 185 10.20 -25.93 9.51
C PRO A 185 11.30 -25.14 8.79
N ASP A 186 11.28 -25.14 7.45
CA ASP A 186 12.33 -24.55 6.61
C ASP A 186 12.00 -23.14 6.10
N GLU A 187 10.87 -22.56 6.53
CA GLU A 187 10.45 -21.20 6.16
C GLU A 187 10.43 -20.29 7.39
N ARG A 188 10.51 -18.98 7.17
CA ARG A 188 10.30 -17.99 8.22
C ARG A 188 8.81 -17.95 8.57
N ASN A 189 8.45 -18.33 9.80
CA ASN A 189 7.08 -18.32 10.29
C ASN A 189 6.85 -17.14 11.23
N ILE A 190 5.94 -16.25 10.85
CA ILE A 190 5.66 -15.00 11.56
C ILE A 190 4.23 -15.06 12.09
N LEU A 191 4.09 -15.09 13.41
CA LEU A 191 2.80 -14.93 14.07
C LEU A 191 2.62 -13.46 14.44
N ILE A 192 1.57 -12.83 13.96
CA ILE A 192 1.28 -11.42 14.22
C ILE A 192 0.00 -11.31 15.03
N THR A 193 0.07 -10.57 16.13
CA THR A 193 -1.10 -10.19 16.91
C THR A 193 -1.20 -8.68 17.01
N SER A 194 -2.43 -8.18 16.97
CA SER A 194 -2.74 -6.81 17.35
C SER A 194 -3.42 -6.83 18.71
N ALA A 195 -3.19 -5.81 19.54
CA ALA A 195 -3.89 -5.68 20.82
C ALA A 195 -5.40 -5.82 20.63
N LEU A 196 -6.03 -6.70 21.42
CA LEU A 196 -7.45 -6.94 21.36
C LEU A 196 -8.20 -5.66 21.72
N PRO A 197 -8.95 -5.02 20.79
CA PRO A 197 -9.79 -3.88 21.13
C PRO A 197 -10.86 -4.28 22.15
N TYR A 198 -11.05 -3.43 23.16
CA TYR A 198 -12.12 -3.62 24.12
C TYR A 198 -13.49 -3.37 23.49
N VAL A 199 -14.39 -4.36 23.57
CA VAL A 199 -15.60 -4.44 22.75
C VAL A 199 -16.60 -3.31 23.02
N ASN A 200 -16.65 -2.76 24.22
CA ASN A 200 -17.75 -1.88 24.61
C ASN A 200 -17.65 -0.45 24.03
N ASN A 201 -16.66 -0.17 23.16
CA ASN A 201 -16.43 1.13 22.56
C ASN A 201 -16.06 1.04 21.09
N VAL A 202 -16.70 1.87 20.27
CA VAL A 202 -16.30 2.04 18.87
C VAL A 202 -14.86 2.59 18.80
N PRO A 203 -13.97 1.97 18.01
CA PRO A 203 -12.57 2.38 17.94
C PRO A 203 -12.44 3.72 17.21
N HIS A 204 -11.61 4.62 17.75
CA HIS A 204 -11.22 5.85 17.06
C HIS A 204 -9.93 5.64 16.25
N LEU A 205 -9.55 6.63 15.42
CA LEU A 205 -8.38 6.53 14.54
C LEU A 205 -7.08 6.19 15.30
N GLY A 206 -6.94 6.68 16.52
CA GLY A 206 -5.82 6.36 17.41
C GLY A 206 -5.74 4.88 17.79
N ASN A 207 -6.87 4.22 18.07
CA ASN A 207 -6.86 2.77 18.29
C ASN A 207 -6.49 2.01 17.01
N ILE A 208 -6.97 2.50 15.87
CA ILE A 208 -6.73 1.89 14.56
C ILE A 208 -5.24 1.94 14.21
N ILE A 209 -4.63 3.14 14.18
CA ILE A 209 -3.20 3.27 13.85
C ILE A 209 -2.31 2.64 14.91
N GLY A 210 -2.69 2.76 16.19
CA GLY A 210 -1.86 2.30 17.30
C GLY A 210 -1.79 0.78 17.44
N SER A 211 -2.69 0.04 16.78
CA SER A 211 -2.70 -1.42 16.87
C SER A 211 -3.01 -2.06 15.51
N VAL A 212 -4.28 -2.11 15.09
CA VAL A 212 -4.70 -3.01 13.99
C VAL A 212 -4.13 -2.62 12.62
N LEU A 213 -4.07 -1.33 12.28
CA LEU A 213 -3.53 -0.87 10.99
C LEU A 213 -2.00 -1.03 10.95
N SER A 214 -1.30 -0.80 12.06
CA SER A 214 0.15 -1.06 12.12
C SER A 214 0.46 -2.55 11.92
N ALA A 215 -0.30 -3.42 12.57
CA ALA A 215 -0.14 -4.87 12.45
C ALA A 215 -0.47 -5.36 11.03
N ASP A 216 -1.52 -4.81 10.41
CA ASP A 216 -1.92 -5.11 9.05
C ASP A 216 -0.86 -4.73 8.01
N ILE A 217 -0.29 -3.53 8.13
CA ILE A 217 0.80 -3.09 7.26
C ILE A 217 1.96 -4.09 7.33
N TYR A 218 2.39 -4.48 8.53
CA TYR A 218 3.48 -5.44 8.66
C TYR A 218 3.09 -6.85 8.16
N SER A 219 1.86 -7.30 8.40
CA SER A 219 1.35 -8.58 7.89
C SER A 219 1.36 -8.63 6.37
N ARG A 220 0.85 -7.58 5.71
CA ARG A 220 0.85 -7.47 4.25
C ARG A 220 2.26 -7.40 3.69
N TYR A 221 3.18 -6.70 4.35
CA TYR A 221 4.59 -6.71 3.98
C TYR A 221 5.18 -8.12 4.06
N ALA A 222 5.01 -8.83 5.18
CA ALA A 222 5.52 -10.18 5.37
C ALA A 222 4.95 -11.16 4.33
N LYS A 223 3.64 -11.10 4.05
CA LYS A 223 2.98 -11.89 3.01
C LYS A 223 3.50 -11.54 1.61
N ASN A 224 3.73 -10.25 1.30
CA ASN A 224 4.32 -9.84 0.01
C ASN A 224 5.81 -10.20 -0.12
N ARG A 225 6.51 -10.50 0.98
CA ARG A 225 7.85 -11.13 0.97
C ARG A 225 7.78 -12.65 0.90
N ASN A 226 6.59 -13.23 0.73
CA ASN A 226 6.34 -14.66 0.72
C ASN A 226 6.74 -15.37 2.04
N TYR A 227 6.73 -14.65 3.18
CA TYR A 227 6.89 -15.27 4.50
C TYR A 227 5.61 -15.95 4.94
N ASN A 228 5.75 -17.09 5.64
CA ASN A 228 4.61 -17.81 6.17
C ASN A 228 4.03 -17.04 7.37
N THR A 229 2.91 -16.34 7.16
CA THR A 229 2.46 -15.30 8.08
C THR A 229 1.02 -15.54 8.51
N LEU A 230 0.77 -15.63 9.82
CA LEU A 230 -0.57 -15.71 10.39
C LEU A 230 -0.85 -14.44 11.21
N PHE A 231 -1.88 -13.69 10.84
CA PHE A 231 -2.32 -12.47 11.51
C PHE A 231 -3.67 -12.64 12.20
N ILE A 232 -3.64 -12.58 13.53
CA ILE A 232 -4.78 -12.84 14.40
C ILE A 232 -5.12 -11.59 15.23
N CYS A 233 -6.42 -11.33 15.38
CA CYS A 233 -6.94 -10.37 16.36
C CYS A 233 -8.36 -10.79 16.77
N GLY A 234 -8.99 -10.01 17.63
CA GLY A 234 -10.37 -10.21 18.06
C GLY A 234 -10.78 -9.17 19.07
N THR A 235 -12.00 -9.27 19.57
CA THR A 235 -12.51 -8.38 20.62
C THR A 235 -12.23 -8.94 22.01
N ASP A 236 -11.78 -8.07 22.91
CA ASP A 236 -11.74 -8.34 24.36
C ASP A 236 -13.09 -7.94 24.97
N GLU A 237 -13.78 -8.91 25.56
CA GLU A 237 -15.21 -8.83 25.85
C GLU A 237 -15.59 -8.94 27.32
N TYR A 238 -14.69 -9.40 28.18
CA TYR A 238 -14.99 -9.63 29.60
C TYR A 238 -14.77 -8.40 30.47
N GLY A 239 -15.19 -8.49 31.74
CA GLY A 239 -14.88 -7.48 32.75
C GLY A 239 -15.99 -6.47 33.02
N THR A 240 -15.78 -5.69 34.08
CA THR A 240 -16.80 -4.82 34.70
C THR A 240 -17.36 -3.77 33.76
N ALA A 241 -16.54 -3.21 32.85
CA ALA A 241 -17.00 -2.16 31.95
C ALA A 241 -17.97 -2.68 30.87
N THR A 242 -17.92 -3.98 30.53
CA THR A 242 -18.95 -4.63 29.71
C THR A 242 -20.25 -4.76 30.49
N GLU A 243 -20.22 -5.27 31.73
CA GLU A 243 -21.42 -5.38 32.58
C GLU A 243 -22.08 -4.02 32.81
N THR A 244 -21.29 -3.00 33.16
CA THR A 244 -21.79 -1.64 33.39
C THR A 244 -22.46 -1.08 32.13
N LYS A 245 -21.81 -1.24 30.96
CA LYS A 245 -22.37 -0.76 29.70
C LYS A 245 -23.62 -1.53 29.27
N ALA A 246 -23.65 -2.83 29.54
CA ALA A 246 -24.81 -3.68 29.27
C ALA A 246 -26.01 -3.26 30.13
N LEU A 247 -25.78 -2.95 31.41
CA LEU A 247 -26.79 -2.38 32.31
C LEU A 247 -27.27 -1.01 31.81
N GLU A 248 -26.38 -0.10 31.42
CA GLU A 248 -26.74 1.21 30.85
C GLU A 248 -27.60 1.09 29.58
N GLU A 249 -27.31 0.12 28.72
CA GLU A 249 -28.05 -0.13 27.47
C GLU A 249 -29.27 -1.07 27.65
N ASN A 250 -29.55 -1.52 28.89
CA ASN A 250 -30.60 -2.50 29.21
C ASN A 250 -30.55 -3.79 28.37
N VAL A 251 -29.35 -4.36 28.22
CA VAL A 251 -29.10 -5.62 27.48
C VAL A 251 -28.22 -6.55 28.32
N THR A 252 -28.11 -7.83 27.93
CA THR A 252 -27.14 -8.74 28.55
C THR A 252 -25.71 -8.42 28.08
N PRO A 253 -24.66 -8.76 28.85
CA PRO A 253 -23.28 -8.63 28.41
C PRO A 253 -23.01 -9.31 27.06
N GLN A 254 -23.53 -10.53 26.85
CA GLN A 254 -23.41 -11.23 25.56
C GLN A 254 -24.04 -10.42 24.40
N GLN A 255 -25.25 -9.89 24.57
CA GLN A 255 -25.91 -9.08 23.54
C GLN A 255 -25.13 -7.81 23.21
N LEU A 256 -24.55 -7.14 24.23
CA LEU A 256 -23.68 -5.99 24.04
C LEU A 256 -22.43 -6.38 23.23
N CYS A 257 -21.75 -7.45 23.64
CA CYS A 257 -20.56 -7.95 22.98
C CYS A 257 -20.84 -8.33 21.52
N ASP A 258 -21.96 -9.03 21.24
CA ASP A 258 -22.35 -9.43 19.89
C ASP A 258 -22.57 -8.21 18.98
N LYS A 259 -23.28 -7.20 19.49
CA LYS A 259 -23.52 -5.94 18.80
C LYS A 259 -22.20 -5.25 18.45
N TYR A 260 -21.32 -5.04 19.42
CA TYR A 260 -20.12 -4.27 19.18
C TYR A 260 -19.01 -5.06 18.47
N HIS A 261 -18.92 -6.39 18.63
CA HIS A 261 -18.03 -7.22 17.84
C HIS A 261 -18.31 -7.05 16.34
N ALA A 262 -19.59 -7.05 15.95
CA ALA A 262 -20.01 -6.77 14.57
C ALA A 262 -19.59 -5.37 14.11
N ILE A 263 -19.75 -4.34 14.97
CA ILE A 263 -19.32 -2.96 14.67
C ILE A 263 -17.80 -2.89 14.46
N HIS A 264 -17.02 -3.52 15.34
CA HIS A 264 -15.56 -3.58 15.19
C HIS A 264 -15.17 -4.23 13.87
N LYS A 265 -15.78 -5.38 13.54
CA LYS A 265 -15.54 -6.08 12.28
C LYS A 265 -15.87 -5.22 11.07
N GLU A 266 -17.02 -4.55 11.07
CA GLU A 266 -17.42 -3.63 9.98
C GLU A 266 -16.41 -2.49 9.79
N VAL A 267 -15.95 -1.89 10.90
CA VAL A 267 -14.93 -0.83 10.85
C VAL A 267 -13.63 -1.36 10.25
N TYR A 268 -13.15 -2.49 10.73
CA TYR A 268 -11.88 -3.05 10.26
C TYR A 268 -11.95 -3.54 8.81
N ASP A 269 -13.09 -4.07 8.38
CA ASP A 269 -13.34 -4.42 6.97
C ASP A 269 -13.34 -3.19 6.08
N TRP A 270 -13.95 -2.08 6.53
CA TRP A 270 -13.94 -0.83 5.77
C TRP A 270 -12.54 -0.22 5.69
N PHE A 271 -11.74 -0.32 6.74
CA PHE A 271 -10.32 0.07 6.72
C PHE A 271 -9.40 -0.91 5.98
N ASP A 272 -9.96 -1.97 5.35
CA ASP A 272 -9.25 -3.05 4.66
C ASP A 272 -8.15 -3.68 5.54
N ILE A 273 -8.50 -4.08 6.76
CA ILE A 273 -7.61 -4.82 7.65
C ILE A 273 -7.66 -6.31 7.29
N GLY A 274 -6.56 -6.86 6.81
CA GLY A 274 -6.43 -8.21 6.28
C GLY A 274 -6.13 -9.27 7.34
N PHE A 275 -6.98 -9.39 8.38
CA PHE A 275 -6.87 -10.48 9.36
C PHE A 275 -7.03 -11.85 8.67
N ASP A 276 -6.21 -12.83 9.06
CA ASP A 276 -6.49 -14.23 8.71
C ASP A 276 -7.64 -14.80 9.54
N TYR A 277 -7.79 -14.28 10.78
CA TYR A 277 -8.94 -14.55 11.62
C TYR A 277 -9.18 -13.41 12.63
N PHE A 278 -10.43 -12.96 12.73
CA PHE A 278 -10.89 -11.99 13.72
C PHE A 278 -11.87 -12.67 14.67
N GLY A 279 -11.41 -13.03 15.87
CA GLY A 279 -12.18 -13.81 16.85
C GLY A 279 -12.68 -12.99 18.04
N ARG A 280 -12.92 -13.70 19.16
CA ARG A 280 -13.57 -13.18 20.37
C ARG A 280 -13.00 -13.90 21.59
N THR A 281 -12.95 -13.23 22.75
CA THR A 281 -12.54 -13.89 24.01
C THR A 281 -13.68 -14.67 24.67
N THR A 282 -14.94 -14.46 24.31
CA THR A 282 -16.12 -15.14 24.87
C THR A 282 -16.39 -16.50 24.22
N THR A 283 -15.42 -17.41 24.26
CA THR A 283 -15.53 -18.75 23.65
C THR A 283 -15.20 -19.88 24.62
N GLN A 284 -15.71 -21.08 24.36
CA GLN A 284 -15.41 -22.27 25.15
C GLN A 284 -13.90 -22.56 25.19
N LEU A 285 -13.20 -22.40 24.05
CA LEU A 285 -11.74 -22.58 23.98
C LEU A 285 -10.97 -21.54 24.80
N GLN A 286 -11.49 -20.32 24.99
CA GLN A 286 -10.90 -19.38 25.94
C GLN A 286 -10.96 -19.96 27.35
N THR A 287 -12.14 -20.43 27.77
CA THR A 287 -12.33 -20.99 29.11
C THR A 287 -11.39 -22.16 29.35
N GLU A 288 -11.32 -23.11 28.43
CA GLU A 288 -10.47 -24.30 28.56
C GLU A 288 -8.98 -23.94 28.64
N ILE A 289 -8.48 -23.07 27.76
CA ILE A 289 -7.06 -22.70 27.71
C ILE A 289 -6.67 -21.83 28.91
N ALA A 290 -7.52 -20.86 29.29
CA ALA A 290 -7.24 -20.02 30.45
C ALA A 290 -7.27 -20.82 31.76
N GLN A 291 -8.19 -21.78 31.89
CA GLN A 291 -8.23 -22.70 33.03
C GLN A 291 -7.03 -23.66 33.06
N ASP A 292 -6.56 -24.17 31.91
CA ASP A 292 -5.33 -24.98 31.84
C ASP A 292 -4.10 -24.19 32.34
N ILE A 293 -3.91 -22.96 31.85
CA ILE A 293 -2.82 -22.09 32.29
C ILE A 293 -2.94 -21.79 33.79
N PHE A 294 -4.14 -21.43 34.27
CA PHE A 294 -4.40 -21.18 35.67
C PHE A 294 -4.06 -22.39 36.56
N MET A 295 -4.53 -23.58 36.19
CA MET A 295 -4.32 -24.80 36.98
C MET A 295 -2.85 -25.22 36.98
N LYS A 296 -2.10 -25.02 35.90
CA LYS A 296 -0.65 -25.23 35.89
C LYS A 296 0.08 -24.27 36.82
N LEU A 297 -0.27 -22.99 36.80
CA LEU A 297 0.29 -22.00 37.73
C LEU A 297 -0.03 -22.36 39.19
N HIS A 298 -1.27 -22.80 39.46
CA HIS A 298 -1.69 -23.28 40.77
C HIS A 298 -0.86 -24.48 41.23
N ASN A 299 -0.75 -25.51 40.39
CA ASN A 299 -0.05 -26.76 40.72
C ASN A 299 1.47 -26.56 40.85
N ASN A 300 2.03 -25.59 40.13
CA ASN A 300 3.44 -25.21 40.24
C ASN A 300 3.71 -24.26 41.43
N GLY A 301 2.68 -23.90 42.21
CA GLY A 301 2.82 -23.10 43.42
C GLY A 301 3.07 -21.61 43.14
N TYR A 302 2.66 -21.08 41.99
CA TYR A 302 2.80 -19.66 41.64
C TYR A 302 1.56 -18.82 41.96
N LEU A 303 0.55 -19.41 42.59
CA LEU A 303 -0.66 -18.71 43.02
C LEU A 303 -0.73 -18.67 44.55
N GLU A 304 -1.36 -17.63 45.09
CA GLU A 304 -1.66 -17.49 46.53
C GLU A 304 -3.05 -16.90 46.76
N GLU A 305 -3.67 -17.26 47.87
CA GLU A 305 -4.94 -16.69 48.33
C GLU A 305 -4.70 -15.49 49.26
N LYS A 306 -5.46 -14.42 49.07
CA LYS A 306 -5.56 -13.32 50.03
C LYS A 306 -7.02 -12.94 50.23
N THR A 307 -7.39 -12.72 51.49
CA THR A 307 -8.72 -12.25 51.88
C THR A 307 -8.68 -10.76 52.16
N THR A 308 -9.64 -10.02 51.60
CA THR A 308 -9.80 -8.60 51.85
C THR A 308 -11.25 -8.31 52.24
N GLU A 309 -11.44 -7.36 53.17
CA GLU A 309 -12.76 -6.81 53.46
C GLU A 309 -13.16 -5.80 52.38
N GLN A 310 -14.38 -5.92 51.87
CA GLN A 310 -14.95 -5.01 50.89
C GLN A 310 -16.43 -4.75 51.21
N LEU A 311 -16.94 -3.60 50.75
CA LEU A 311 -18.36 -3.30 50.84
C LEU A 311 -19.16 -4.12 49.83
N TYR A 312 -20.24 -4.75 50.28
CA TYR A 312 -21.13 -5.59 49.49
C TYR A 312 -22.56 -5.05 49.57
N CYS A 313 -23.20 -4.85 48.41
CA CYS A 313 -24.60 -4.50 48.36
C CYS A 313 -25.45 -5.78 48.29
N GLU A 314 -26.26 -6.06 49.31
CA GLU A 314 -27.13 -7.26 49.35
C GLU A 314 -28.27 -7.21 48.32
N HIS A 315 -28.63 -6.02 47.85
CA HIS A 315 -29.73 -5.82 46.92
C HIS A 315 -29.32 -6.03 45.46
N HIS A 316 -28.24 -5.39 45.01
CA HIS A 316 -27.61 -5.65 43.71
C HIS A 316 -26.72 -6.90 43.67
N LYS A 317 -26.51 -7.53 44.84
CA LYS A 317 -25.74 -8.77 45.03
C LYS A 317 -24.31 -8.71 44.50
N SER A 318 -23.67 -7.55 44.62
CA SER A 318 -22.31 -7.31 44.11
C SER A 318 -21.44 -6.62 45.15
N PHE A 319 -20.13 -6.89 45.09
CA PHE A 319 -19.14 -6.05 45.77
C PHE A 319 -19.06 -4.67 45.10
N LEU A 320 -18.81 -3.64 45.90
CA LEU A 320 -18.79 -2.25 45.45
C LEU A 320 -17.36 -1.76 45.34
N ALA A 321 -16.97 -1.36 44.12
CA ALA A 321 -15.77 -0.57 43.94
C ALA A 321 -15.94 0.82 44.60
N ASP A 322 -14.85 1.45 45.01
CA ASP A 322 -14.84 2.74 45.74
C ASP A 322 -15.71 3.82 45.08
N ARG A 323 -15.70 3.86 43.74
CA ARG A 323 -16.50 4.82 42.93
C ARG A 323 -18.02 4.60 43.02
N PHE A 324 -18.46 3.41 43.42
CA PHE A 324 -19.86 3.03 43.60
C PHE A 324 -20.28 3.09 45.07
N VAL A 325 -19.40 3.56 45.94
CA VAL A 325 -19.71 3.84 47.34
C VAL A 325 -19.74 5.36 47.52
N GLU A 326 -20.84 5.85 48.10
CA GLU A 326 -20.95 7.21 48.58
C GLU A 326 -21.30 7.18 50.06
N GLY A 327 -21.04 8.26 50.79
CA GLY A 327 -21.37 8.35 52.21
C GLY A 327 -20.88 9.63 52.84
N THR A 328 -21.07 9.76 54.14
CA THR A 328 -20.62 10.91 54.90
C THR A 328 -19.12 10.82 55.19
N CYS A 329 -18.37 11.87 54.82
CA CYS A 329 -16.94 11.97 55.06
C CYS A 329 -16.62 11.97 56.56
N PRO A 330 -15.79 11.03 57.07
CA PRO A 330 -15.45 10.97 58.49
C PRO A 330 -14.60 12.15 58.98
N LYS A 331 -14.02 12.93 58.05
CA LYS A 331 -13.09 14.04 58.37
C LYS A 331 -13.75 15.42 58.38
N CYS A 332 -14.78 15.64 57.55
CA CYS A 332 -15.38 16.98 57.38
C CYS A 332 -16.90 16.97 57.30
N GLU A 333 -17.52 15.81 57.58
CA GLU A 333 -18.97 15.61 57.65
C GLU A 333 -19.73 15.95 56.35
N TYR A 334 -19.04 15.95 55.21
CA TYR A 334 -19.70 16.07 53.91
C TYR A 334 -20.51 14.81 53.59
N GLU A 335 -21.82 14.93 53.46
CA GLU A 335 -22.76 13.80 53.34
C GLU A 335 -22.63 12.99 52.03
N ASP A 336 -22.00 13.56 50.99
CA ASP A 336 -21.89 12.97 49.66
C ASP A 336 -20.44 12.72 49.22
N ALA A 337 -19.58 12.31 50.16
CA ALA A 337 -18.22 11.90 49.83
C ALA A 337 -18.21 10.58 49.07
N ARG A 338 -17.28 10.44 48.13
CA ARG A 338 -17.04 9.20 47.39
C ARG A 338 -16.14 8.27 48.21
N GLY A 339 -16.20 6.97 47.95
CA GLY A 339 -15.40 5.96 48.64
C GLY A 339 -13.90 6.19 48.55
N ASP A 340 -13.41 6.81 47.47
CA ASP A 340 -11.99 7.06 47.23
C ASP A 340 -11.53 8.45 47.69
N GLN A 341 -12.42 9.45 47.62
CA GLN A 341 -12.07 10.84 47.88
C GLN A 341 -13.29 11.69 48.28
N CYS A 342 -13.11 12.56 49.27
CA CYS A 342 -14.10 13.59 49.57
C CYS A 342 -13.91 14.82 48.68
N ASP A 343 -14.93 15.16 47.88
CA ASP A 343 -14.87 16.31 46.98
C ASP A 343 -14.89 17.67 47.71
N LYS A 344 -15.34 17.72 48.97
CA LYS A 344 -15.36 18.97 49.77
C LYS A 344 -14.01 19.31 50.39
N CYS A 345 -13.35 18.34 51.04
CA CYS A 345 -12.08 18.59 51.76
C CYS A 345 -10.85 18.03 51.02
N GLY A 346 -11.04 17.34 49.90
CA GLY A 346 -9.97 16.80 49.05
C GLY A 346 -9.24 15.58 49.61
N ASN A 347 -9.55 15.13 50.83
CA ASN A 347 -8.90 13.98 51.46
C ASN A 347 -9.23 12.68 50.73
N LEU A 348 -8.21 11.83 50.59
CA LEU A 348 -8.40 10.42 50.25
C LEU A 348 -9.06 9.70 51.42
N LEU A 349 -9.97 8.79 51.08
CA LEU A 349 -10.77 7.99 51.99
C LEU A 349 -10.62 6.51 51.63
N ASP A 350 -10.83 5.65 52.62
CA ASP A 350 -11.16 4.25 52.40
C ASP A 350 -12.70 4.12 52.43
N PRO A 351 -13.33 3.41 51.49
CA PRO A 351 -14.78 3.20 51.51
C PRO A 351 -15.31 2.62 52.82
N LEU A 352 -14.52 1.79 53.51
CA LEU A 352 -14.85 1.20 54.80
C LEU A 352 -14.89 2.24 55.93
N GLU A 353 -14.24 3.40 55.76
CA GLU A 353 -14.24 4.50 56.74
C GLU A 353 -15.42 5.47 56.56
N LEU A 354 -16.20 5.35 55.47
CA LEU A 354 -17.36 6.22 55.25
C LEU A 354 -18.44 6.00 56.31
N ILE A 355 -18.95 7.11 56.85
CA ILE A 355 -20.11 7.09 57.75
C ILE A 355 -21.37 6.98 56.89
N ASN A 356 -22.32 6.11 57.25
CA ASN A 356 -23.53 5.86 56.48
C ASN A 356 -23.24 5.59 54.98
N PRO A 357 -22.44 4.56 54.66
CA PRO A 357 -22.15 4.24 53.27
C PRO A 357 -23.46 3.86 52.57
N ARG A 358 -23.55 4.20 51.29
CA ARG A 358 -24.65 3.88 50.40
C ARG A 358 -24.10 3.51 49.03
N CYS A 359 -24.73 2.52 48.41
CA CYS A 359 -24.41 2.11 47.06
C CYS A 359 -24.93 3.18 46.09
N LYS A 360 -24.07 3.65 45.18
CA LYS A 360 -24.44 4.66 44.17
C LYS A 360 -25.49 4.15 43.17
N VAL A 361 -25.63 2.83 43.02
CA VAL A 361 -26.49 2.21 42.01
C VAL A 361 -27.95 2.13 42.46
N ASP A 362 -28.24 1.77 43.71
CA ASP A 362 -29.62 1.69 44.28
C ASP A 362 -29.87 2.56 45.52
N GLY A 363 -28.84 3.15 46.12
CA GLY A 363 -28.95 3.91 47.36
C GLY A 363 -29.02 3.07 48.64
N ASN A 364 -28.93 1.74 48.56
CA ASN A 364 -28.99 0.87 49.75
C ASN A 364 -27.67 0.92 50.54
N THR A 365 -27.75 0.71 51.87
CA THR A 365 -26.56 0.62 52.73
C THR A 365 -25.82 -0.71 52.48
N PRO A 366 -24.54 -0.68 52.08
CA PRO A 366 -23.75 -1.89 51.93
C PRO A 366 -23.27 -2.43 53.28
N ILE A 367 -22.97 -3.72 53.31
CA ILE A 367 -22.37 -4.42 54.46
C ILE A 367 -20.89 -4.69 54.19
N VAL A 368 -20.09 -4.83 55.24
CA VAL A 368 -18.71 -5.31 55.12
C VAL A 368 -18.75 -6.83 54.94
N LYS A 369 -18.09 -7.34 53.90
CA LYS A 369 -17.99 -8.77 53.62
C LYS A 369 -16.56 -9.12 53.21
N GLU A 370 -16.04 -10.22 53.74
CA GLU A 370 -14.76 -10.76 53.30
C GLU A 370 -14.90 -11.36 51.90
N SER A 371 -13.93 -11.07 51.04
CA SER A 371 -13.79 -11.68 49.72
C SER A 371 -12.37 -12.24 49.58
N THR A 372 -12.27 -13.55 49.35
CA THR A 372 -11.00 -14.22 49.07
C THR A 372 -10.71 -14.17 47.57
N HIS A 373 -9.47 -13.80 47.22
CA HIS A 373 -9.01 -13.69 45.84
C HIS A 373 -7.70 -14.44 45.62
N ILE A 374 -7.53 -14.95 44.41
CA ILE A 374 -6.27 -15.55 43.96
C ILE A 374 -5.36 -14.48 43.36
N TYR A 375 -4.08 -14.52 43.73
CA TYR A 375 -3.01 -13.67 43.24
C TYR A 375 -1.96 -14.50 42.51
N LEU A 376 -1.49 -14.01 41.37
CA LEU A 376 -0.29 -14.52 40.70
C LEU A 376 0.94 -13.93 41.38
N LYS A 377 1.80 -14.79 41.93
CA LYS A 377 3.06 -14.43 42.61
C LYS A 377 4.14 -14.02 41.60
N LEU A 378 3.97 -12.84 41.01
CA LEU A 378 4.93 -12.29 40.03
C LEU A 378 6.33 -12.09 40.62
N ASN A 379 6.42 -11.83 41.93
CA ASN A 379 7.66 -11.77 42.68
C ASN A 379 8.46 -13.09 42.59
N ASP A 380 7.79 -14.24 42.63
CA ASP A 380 8.45 -15.56 42.53
C ASP A 380 8.89 -15.88 41.09
N LEU A 381 8.33 -15.19 40.11
CA LEU A 381 8.62 -15.34 38.66
C LEU A 381 9.54 -14.23 38.13
N GLU A 382 9.99 -13.31 38.98
CA GLU A 382 10.66 -12.09 38.56
C GLU A 382 12.01 -12.36 37.88
N GLU A 383 12.86 -13.22 38.46
CA GLU A 383 14.18 -13.52 37.91
C GLU A 383 14.14 -14.23 36.55
N PRO A 384 13.39 -15.34 36.34
CA PRO A 384 13.30 -15.94 35.01
C PRO A 384 12.62 -15.01 33.99
N LEU A 385 11.72 -14.13 34.43
CA LEU A 385 11.16 -13.11 33.56
C LEU A 385 12.21 -12.08 33.12
N LYS A 386 13.04 -11.57 34.02
CA LYS A 386 14.11 -10.62 33.69
C LYS A 386 15.10 -11.20 32.69
N GLU A 387 15.49 -12.47 32.87
CA GLU A 387 16.37 -13.17 31.93
C GLU A 387 15.75 -13.24 30.52
N TRP A 388 14.46 -13.59 30.46
CA TRP A 388 13.73 -13.61 29.19
C TRP A 388 13.59 -12.21 28.56
N VAL A 389 13.26 -11.17 29.34
CA VAL A 389 13.14 -9.79 28.86
C VAL A 389 14.46 -9.31 28.26
N LEU A 390 15.59 -9.53 28.95
CA LEU A 390 16.91 -9.12 28.48
C LEU A 390 17.21 -9.72 27.11
N THR A 391 17.07 -11.05 27.00
CA THR A 391 17.34 -11.80 25.76
C THR A 391 16.38 -11.41 24.63
N SER A 392 15.08 -11.38 24.92
CA SER A 392 14.06 -11.19 23.89
C SER A 392 14.02 -9.75 23.36
N SER A 393 14.17 -8.76 24.25
CA SER A 393 14.11 -7.35 23.86
C SER A 393 15.27 -6.92 22.96
N GLU A 394 16.43 -7.55 23.08
CA GLU A 394 17.55 -7.39 22.19
C GLU A 394 17.36 -8.17 20.89
N LYS A 395 17.10 -9.47 20.98
CA LYS A 395 16.96 -10.36 19.80
C LYS A 395 15.88 -9.88 18.84
N GLY A 396 14.71 -9.50 19.35
CA GLY A 396 13.61 -9.01 18.55
C GLY A 396 13.51 -7.49 18.48
N ALA A 397 14.56 -6.76 18.87
CA ALA A 397 14.66 -5.30 18.71
C ALA A 397 13.39 -4.52 19.11
N TRP A 398 12.91 -4.70 20.35
CA TRP A 398 11.69 -4.03 20.83
C TRP A 398 11.81 -2.51 20.72
N SER A 399 10.67 -1.85 20.49
CA SER A 399 10.63 -0.38 20.46
C SER A 399 11.11 0.22 21.78
N LYS A 400 11.76 1.40 21.67
CA LYS A 400 12.42 2.08 22.79
C LYS A 400 11.47 2.36 23.97
N ASN A 401 10.25 2.78 23.68
CA ASN A 401 9.20 3.01 24.68
C ASN A 401 8.83 1.72 25.42
N SER A 402 8.70 0.58 24.72
CA SER A 402 8.42 -0.72 25.34
C SER A 402 9.53 -1.15 26.29
N LYS A 403 10.80 -1.00 25.88
CA LYS A 403 11.96 -1.28 26.75
C LYS A 403 11.93 -0.40 28.00
N THR A 404 11.74 0.91 27.81
CA THR A 404 11.68 1.88 28.92
C THR A 404 10.58 1.55 29.93
N ILE A 405 9.37 1.23 29.44
CA ILE A 405 8.23 0.86 30.29
C ILE A 405 8.51 -0.46 31.01
N THR A 406 8.98 -1.48 30.29
CA THR A 406 9.29 -2.79 30.88
C THR A 406 10.38 -2.68 31.96
N ASP A 407 11.46 -1.94 31.68
CA ASP A 407 12.53 -1.67 32.65
C ASP A 407 12.02 -0.98 33.91
N SER A 408 11.06 -0.05 33.78
CA SER A 408 10.49 0.63 34.94
C SER A 408 9.71 -0.32 35.86
N TRP A 409 9.08 -1.34 35.27
CA TRP A 409 8.36 -2.37 36.02
C TRP A 409 9.34 -3.35 36.68
N THR A 410 10.35 -3.82 35.96
CA THR A 410 11.32 -4.80 36.49
C THR A 410 12.26 -4.21 37.53
N LYS A 411 12.61 -2.92 37.46
CA LYS A 411 13.46 -2.24 38.45
C LYS A 411 12.74 -1.95 39.77
N ARG A 412 11.41 -1.81 39.75
CA ARG A 412 10.62 -1.52 40.95
C ARG A 412 10.46 -2.73 41.88
N GLY A 413 10.71 -3.94 41.37
CA GLY A 413 10.27 -5.19 41.99
C GLY A 413 8.83 -5.51 41.60
N LEU A 414 8.58 -6.78 41.29
CA LEU A 414 7.25 -7.25 40.93
C LEU A 414 6.50 -7.72 42.18
N GLU A 415 5.25 -7.27 42.31
CA GLU A 415 4.38 -7.64 43.43
C GLU A 415 3.32 -8.65 42.96
N PRO A 416 2.81 -9.52 43.85
CA PRO A 416 1.67 -10.37 43.54
C PRO A 416 0.49 -9.57 42.99
N ARG A 417 -0.14 -10.08 41.93
CA ARG A 417 -1.28 -9.43 41.26
C ARG A 417 -2.54 -10.26 41.36
N CYS A 418 -3.63 -9.64 41.81
CA CYS A 418 -4.93 -10.31 41.90
C CYS A 418 -5.45 -10.66 40.49
N ILE A 419 -5.67 -11.96 40.25
CA ILE A 419 -6.13 -12.52 38.97
C ILE A 419 -7.58 -13.04 39.01
N THR A 420 -8.34 -12.72 40.06
CA THR A 420 -9.77 -13.07 40.18
C THR A 420 -10.61 -11.84 40.48
N ARG A 421 -11.89 -11.85 40.12
CA ARG A 421 -12.85 -10.78 40.42
C ARG A 421 -14.22 -11.35 40.77
N ASP A 422 -14.94 -10.61 41.59
CA ASP A 422 -16.35 -10.84 41.90
C ASP A 422 -17.23 -10.25 40.79
N LEU A 423 -17.21 -10.90 39.63
CA LEU A 423 -18.05 -10.54 38.47
C LEU A 423 -18.74 -11.80 37.96
N ILE A 424 -19.84 -11.60 37.24
CA ILE A 424 -20.58 -12.68 36.60
C ILE A 424 -20.04 -12.90 35.18
N TRP A 425 -19.61 -11.82 34.52
CA TRP A 425 -19.15 -11.81 33.14
C TRP A 425 -17.62 -11.94 33.01
N GLY A 426 -17.15 -13.19 32.97
CA GLY A 426 -15.74 -13.54 32.82
C GLY A 426 -15.53 -15.05 32.69
N THR A 427 -14.27 -15.46 32.47
CA THR A 427 -13.89 -16.88 32.49
C THR A 427 -14.01 -17.44 33.92
N PRO A 428 -14.78 -18.52 34.18
CA PRO A 428 -14.94 -19.06 35.53
C PRO A 428 -13.62 -19.57 36.14
N VAL A 429 -13.44 -19.38 37.45
CA VAL A 429 -12.26 -19.89 38.18
C VAL A 429 -12.43 -21.40 38.46
N PRO A 430 -11.46 -22.26 38.10
CA PRO A 430 -11.60 -23.71 38.23
C PRO A 430 -11.20 -24.23 39.63
N LEU A 431 -11.63 -23.54 40.69
CA LEU A 431 -11.36 -23.92 42.09
C LEU A 431 -12.65 -24.01 42.90
N LYS A 432 -12.69 -24.95 43.84
CA LYS A 432 -13.79 -25.08 44.79
C LYS A 432 -13.85 -23.85 45.71
N GLY A 433 -15.03 -23.28 45.92
CA GLY A 433 -15.23 -22.05 46.70
C GLY A 433 -15.08 -20.75 45.90
N TYR A 434 -14.82 -20.86 44.58
CA TYR A 434 -14.70 -19.74 43.64
C TYR A 434 -15.81 -19.76 42.57
N GLU A 435 -16.92 -20.45 42.83
CA GLU A 435 -18.00 -20.66 41.86
C GLU A 435 -18.66 -19.36 41.38
N ASP A 436 -18.70 -18.33 42.23
CA ASP A 436 -19.24 -17.00 41.93
C ASP A 436 -18.15 -15.98 41.54
N LYS A 437 -16.97 -16.47 41.12
CA LYS A 437 -15.80 -15.64 40.75
C LYS A 437 -15.33 -15.99 39.34
N VAL A 438 -14.78 -14.98 38.68
CA VAL A 438 -14.18 -15.10 37.35
C VAL A 438 -12.72 -14.69 37.38
N LEU A 439 -11.96 -15.17 36.40
CA LEU A 439 -10.61 -14.67 36.11
C LEU A 439 -10.68 -13.20 35.75
N TYR A 440 -9.73 -12.44 36.28
CA TYR A 440 -9.63 -11.02 35.98
C TYR A 440 -9.17 -10.83 34.53
N VAL A 441 -9.85 -9.96 33.78
CA VAL A 441 -9.59 -9.72 32.35
C VAL A 441 -8.11 -9.43 32.03
N TRP A 442 -7.39 -8.76 32.93
CA TRP A 442 -5.97 -8.46 32.69
C TRP A 442 -5.04 -9.67 32.83
N PHE A 443 -5.54 -10.79 33.34
CA PHE A 443 -4.85 -12.09 33.33
C PHE A 443 -5.18 -12.88 32.05
N ASP A 444 -6.45 -13.00 31.68
CA ASP A 444 -6.87 -13.91 30.60
C ASP A 444 -7.06 -13.26 29.22
N ALA A 445 -7.10 -11.92 29.09
CA ALA A 445 -7.22 -11.25 27.80
C ALA A 445 -6.04 -11.57 26.86
N THR A 446 -4.82 -11.67 27.39
CA THR A 446 -3.63 -12.06 26.60
C THR A 446 -3.64 -13.54 26.22
N ILE A 447 -4.32 -14.39 27.00
CA ILE A 447 -4.61 -15.79 26.63
C ILE A 447 -5.58 -15.83 25.44
N GLY A 448 -6.38 -14.76 25.26
CA GLY A 448 -7.23 -14.52 24.09
C GLY A 448 -6.53 -14.72 22.76
N TYR A 449 -5.26 -14.33 22.61
CA TYR A 449 -4.54 -14.58 21.35
C TYR A 449 -4.42 -16.07 21.03
N VAL A 450 -4.16 -16.88 22.06
CA VAL A 450 -4.01 -18.34 21.95
C VAL A 450 -5.37 -18.96 21.61
N SER A 451 -6.42 -18.59 22.34
CA SER A 451 -7.76 -19.14 22.14
C SER A 451 -8.40 -18.70 20.82
N ILE A 452 -8.14 -17.48 20.36
CA ILE A 452 -8.58 -17.02 19.04
C ILE A 452 -7.86 -17.84 17.95
N THR A 453 -6.57 -18.12 18.11
CA THR A 453 -5.85 -18.99 17.17
C THR A 453 -6.39 -20.42 17.21
N ALA A 454 -6.75 -20.95 18.38
CA ALA A 454 -7.42 -22.25 18.49
C ALA A 454 -8.77 -22.26 17.74
N ASN A 455 -9.57 -21.20 17.90
CA ASN A 455 -10.82 -21.03 17.16
C ASN A 455 -10.63 -20.94 15.63
N TYR A 456 -9.51 -20.37 15.15
CA TYR A 456 -9.18 -20.39 13.72
C TYR A 456 -9.03 -21.82 13.19
N PHE A 457 -8.59 -22.78 13.99
CA PHE A 457 -8.39 -24.18 13.61
C PHE A 457 -9.53 -25.13 13.99
N LYS A 458 -10.59 -24.63 14.65
CA LYS A 458 -11.67 -25.47 15.22
C LYS A 458 -12.35 -26.38 14.18
N ASP A 459 -12.50 -25.91 12.95
CA ASP A 459 -13.17 -26.63 11.85
C ASP A 459 -12.16 -27.38 10.94
N ALA A 460 -10.89 -27.43 11.34
CA ALA A 460 -9.80 -28.11 10.64
C ALA A 460 -9.15 -29.14 11.58
N ASN A 461 -7.84 -29.02 11.85
CA ASN A 461 -7.20 -29.79 12.90
C ASN A 461 -7.06 -28.91 14.17
N PRO A 462 -7.88 -29.12 15.22
CA PRO A 462 -7.93 -28.23 16.38
C PRO A 462 -6.61 -28.05 17.12
N GLU A 463 -5.67 -28.99 17.02
CA GLU A 463 -4.35 -28.94 17.67
C GLU A 463 -3.32 -28.08 16.91
N ASP A 464 -3.61 -27.65 15.68
CA ASP A 464 -2.65 -26.91 14.86
C ASP A 464 -2.29 -25.52 15.42
N TYR A 465 -3.12 -24.94 16.30
CA TYR A 465 -2.75 -23.71 17.02
C TYR A 465 -1.53 -23.90 17.93
N LEU A 466 -1.30 -25.10 18.45
CA LEU A 466 -0.11 -25.41 19.25
C LEU A 466 1.17 -25.34 18.42
N LYS A 467 1.10 -25.60 17.11
CA LYS A 467 2.26 -25.44 16.22
C LYS A 467 2.72 -23.98 16.13
N TRP A 468 1.81 -23.03 16.37
CA TRP A 468 2.11 -21.61 16.46
C TRP A 468 2.53 -21.19 17.88
N TRP A 469 1.79 -21.62 18.90
CA TRP A 469 1.94 -21.13 20.27
C TRP A 469 2.87 -21.95 21.17
N LYS A 470 3.28 -23.15 20.77
CA LYS A 470 4.25 -24.01 21.49
C LYS A 470 5.44 -24.44 20.62
N ASN A 471 5.94 -23.50 19.81
CA ASN A 471 7.02 -23.76 18.84
C ASN A 471 8.01 -22.57 18.74
N PRO A 472 8.67 -22.18 19.84
CA PRO A 472 9.50 -20.97 19.90
C PRO A 472 10.75 -21.01 19.02
N GLU A 473 11.18 -22.19 18.54
CA GLU A 473 12.34 -22.32 17.65
C GLU A 473 12.04 -21.93 16.20
N HIS A 474 10.79 -22.08 15.77
CA HIS A 474 10.40 -21.90 14.36
C HIS A 474 9.41 -20.76 14.15
N VAL A 475 8.89 -20.13 15.22
CA VAL A 475 7.89 -19.07 15.15
C VAL A 475 8.38 -17.81 15.85
N ASP A 476 8.39 -16.71 15.10
CA ASP A 476 8.62 -15.37 15.65
C ASP A 476 7.27 -14.66 15.90
N LEU A 477 6.96 -14.36 17.16
CA LEU A 477 5.75 -13.63 17.54
C LEU A 477 5.97 -12.12 17.54
N TYR A 478 5.26 -11.42 16.65
CA TYR A 478 5.19 -9.96 16.56
C TYR A 478 3.89 -9.46 17.19
N GLN A 479 4.00 -8.50 18.11
CA GLN A 479 2.83 -7.90 18.78
C GLN A 479 2.80 -6.39 18.58
N PHE A 480 1.62 -5.87 18.22
CA PHE A 480 1.38 -4.46 17.92
C PHE A 480 0.37 -3.86 18.89
N MET A 481 0.74 -2.80 19.60
CA MET A 481 -0.12 -2.20 20.63
C MET A 481 0.20 -0.73 20.94
N GLY A 482 -0.72 -0.06 21.64
CA GLY A 482 -0.42 1.20 22.33
C GLY A 482 0.36 0.97 23.63
N LYS A 483 1.07 1.99 24.11
CA LYS A 483 1.96 1.90 25.29
C LYS A 483 1.34 1.38 26.58
N ASP A 484 0.05 1.60 26.78
CA ASP A 484 -0.66 1.16 28.00
C ASP A 484 -0.73 -0.36 28.13
N ASN A 485 -0.63 -1.08 27.01
CA ASN A 485 -0.71 -2.54 26.99
C ASN A 485 0.64 -3.23 27.24
N VAL A 486 1.76 -2.50 27.23
CA VAL A 486 3.11 -3.07 27.32
C VAL A 486 3.28 -3.99 28.54
N PRO A 487 2.92 -3.59 29.78
CA PRO A 487 3.17 -4.44 30.95
C PRO A 487 2.47 -5.80 30.89
N PHE A 488 1.32 -5.89 30.22
CA PHE A 488 0.60 -7.17 30.10
C PHE A 488 1.31 -8.15 29.17
N HIS A 489 2.04 -7.62 28.18
CA HIS A 489 2.72 -8.41 27.15
C HIS A 489 4.20 -8.65 27.45
N THR A 490 4.81 -7.86 28.34
CA THR A 490 6.22 -8.01 28.73
C THR A 490 6.41 -8.49 30.17
N VAL A 491 5.35 -8.47 30.99
CA VAL A 491 5.40 -8.92 32.39
C VAL A 491 4.35 -10.00 32.66
N VAL A 492 3.05 -9.66 32.61
CA VAL A 492 1.99 -10.55 33.12
C VAL A 492 1.87 -11.84 32.30
N PHE A 493 1.72 -11.73 30.98
CA PHE A 493 1.55 -12.89 30.11
C PHE A 493 2.83 -13.75 30.02
N PRO A 494 4.03 -13.19 29.80
CA PRO A 494 5.25 -14.00 29.80
C PRO A 494 5.53 -14.65 31.15
N ALA A 495 5.28 -13.99 32.29
CA ALA A 495 5.41 -14.61 33.61
C ALA A 495 4.44 -15.79 33.76
N SER A 496 3.19 -15.62 33.32
CA SER A 496 2.20 -16.71 33.30
C SER A 496 2.68 -17.87 32.42
N GLN A 497 3.20 -17.59 31.22
CA GLN A 497 3.75 -18.62 30.34
C GLN A 497 4.96 -19.33 30.97
N ILE A 498 5.89 -18.60 31.59
CA ILE A 498 7.06 -19.18 32.28
C ILE A 498 6.59 -20.07 33.44
N GLY A 499 5.68 -19.59 34.27
CA GLY A 499 5.18 -20.29 35.45
C GLY A 499 4.43 -21.59 35.13
N THR A 500 3.91 -21.76 33.91
CA THR A 500 3.32 -23.05 33.50
C THR A 500 4.34 -24.17 33.29
N GLY A 501 5.61 -23.83 33.00
CA GLY A 501 6.64 -24.80 32.59
C GLY A 501 6.51 -25.31 31.15
N ASP A 502 5.49 -24.88 30.41
CA ASP A 502 5.28 -25.27 29.01
C ASP A 502 6.21 -24.51 28.06
N LYS A 503 6.48 -25.14 26.91
CA LYS A 503 7.33 -24.59 25.84
C LYS A 503 6.59 -23.57 24.96
N TRP A 504 6.16 -22.45 25.54
CA TRP A 504 5.43 -21.41 24.79
C TRP A 504 6.32 -20.63 23.82
N THR A 505 5.78 -20.36 22.64
CA THR A 505 6.17 -19.24 21.77
C THR A 505 5.86 -17.94 22.52
N LYS A 506 6.90 -17.16 22.83
CA LYS A 506 6.77 -15.88 23.53
C LYS A 506 7.05 -14.73 22.57
N LEU A 507 6.75 -13.52 23.01
CA LEU A 507 6.98 -12.28 22.27
C LEU A 507 8.43 -12.24 21.73
N HIS A 508 8.57 -12.16 20.41
CA HIS A 508 9.82 -11.91 19.71
C HIS A 508 9.99 -10.40 19.54
N HIS A 509 9.12 -9.74 18.77
CA HIS A 509 9.18 -8.28 18.52
C HIS A 509 7.94 -7.57 19.06
N LEU A 510 8.17 -6.48 19.80
CA LEU A 510 7.12 -5.61 20.32
C LEU A 510 7.17 -4.25 19.62
N SER A 511 6.12 -3.94 18.85
CA SER A 511 5.93 -2.64 18.21
C SER A 511 4.91 -1.82 18.99
N THR A 512 5.39 -0.85 19.76
CA THR A 512 4.56 0.01 20.60
C THR A 512 4.47 1.42 20.04
N THR A 513 3.25 1.94 19.99
CA THR A 513 2.97 3.32 19.58
C THR A 513 2.70 4.25 20.77
N GLU A 514 3.07 5.51 20.59
CA GLU A 514 2.59 6.63 21.39
C GLU A 514 1.16 7.04 20.95
N TYR A 515 0.58 8.09 21.54
CA TYR A 515 -0.80 8.43 21.23
C TYR A 515 -0.93 9.22 19.92
N LEU A 516 -1.96 8.89 19.13
CA LEU A 516 -2.50 9.80 18.14
C LEU A 516 -3.52 10.71 18.83
N GLN A 517 -3.25 12.00 18.82
CA GLN A 517 -4.12 13.09 19.23
C GLN A 517 -4.95 13.57 18.03
N TYR A 518 -6.02 14.32 18.29
CA TYR A 518 -6.92 14.85 17.27
C TYR A 518 -6.88 16.38 17.30
N GLU A 519 -6.38 16.99 16.23
CA GLU A 519 -6.11 18.43 16.14
C GLU A 519 -5.34 18.90 17.39
N ASN A 520 -5.87 19.89 18.10
CA ASN A 520 -5.24 20.48 19.30
C ASN A 520 -5.58 19.73 20.61
N GLY A 521 -6.14 18.52 20.56
CA GLY A 521 -6.60 17.82 21.75
C GLY A 521 -6.71 16.30 21.63
N LYS A 522 -7.42 15.67 22.57
CA LYS A 522 -7.63 14.20 22.60
C LYS A 522 -8.97 13.82 21.99
N PHE A 523 -9.03 12.63 21.39
CA PHE A 523 -10.30 11.98 21.06
C PHE A 523 -11.21 11.90 22.30
N SER A 524 -12.49 12.20 22.13
CA SER A 524 -13.46 12.18 23.22
C SER A 524 -14.85 11.80 22.73
N LYS A 525 -15.28 10.58 23.06
CA LYS A 525 -16.62 10.08 22.72
C LYS A 525 -17.72 10.89 23.41
N SER A 526 -17.56 11.20 24.69
CA SER A 526 -18.56 11.96 25.46
C SER A 526 -18.73 13.40 24.97
N ARG A 527 -17.69 14.01 24.41
CA ARG A 527 -17.75 15.38 23.83
C ARG A 527 -17.99 15.39 22.32
N GLY A 528 -18.04 14.23 21.66
CA GLY A 528 -18.16 14.11 20.21
C GLY A 528 -16.95 14.65 19.44
N VAL A 529 -15.75 14.60 20.03
CA VAL A 529 -14.52 15.15 19.44
C VAL A 529 -13.71 14.02 18.80
N GLY A 530 -13.40 14.18 17.52
CA GLY A 530 -12.57 13.27 16.73
C GLY A 530 -13.35 12.34 15.81
N VAL A 531 -12.62 11.73 14.88
CA VAL A 531 -13.16 10.76 13.94
C VAL A 531 -13.12 9.36 14.55
N PHE A 532 -14.27 8.69 14.54
CA PHE A 532 -14.42 7.29 14.95
C PHE A 532 -14.52 6.40 13.70
N GLY A 533 -14.10 5.14 13.82
CA GLY A 533 -13.93 4.26 12.66
C GLY A 533 -15.22 4.04 11.86
N ASN A 534 -16.38 4.03 12.54
CA ASN A 534 -17.70 3.90 11.92
C ASN A 534 -18.14 5.17 11.17
N ASN A 535 -17.61 6.34 11.53
CA ASN A 535 -17.95 7.63 10.92
C ASN A 535 -16.92 8.06 9.86
N ALA A 536 -15.72 7.46 9.82
CA ALA A 536 -14.72 7.77 8.80
C ALA A 536 -15.26 7.54 7.37
N LYS A 537 -16.06 6.48 7.17
CA LYS A 537 -16.73 6.17 5.90
C LYS A 537 -17.73 7.23 5.43
N GLU A 538 -18.32 7.98 6.35
CA GLU A 538 -19.33 8.99 6.06
C GLU A 538 -18.74 10.22 5.37
N THR A 539 -17.42 10.40 5.45
CA THR A 539 -16.71 11.48 4.75
C THR A 539 -16.70 11.33 3.23
N GLY A 540 -17.00 10.13 2.71
CA GLY A 540 -16.91 9.80 1.30
C GLY A 540 -15.48 9.65 0.77
N VAL A 541 -14.47 9.75 1.64
CA VAL A 541 -13.06 9.55 1.29
C VAL A 541 -12.71 8.07 1.33
N LEU A 542 -11.96 7.60 0.33
CA LEU A 542 -11.56 6.19 0.23
C LEU A 542 -10.72 5.75 1.45
N PRO A 543 -10.88 4.50 1.93
CA PRO A 543 -10.08 3.94 3.03
C PRO A 543 -8.58 4.10 2.82
N GLU A 544 -8.10 3.95 1.59
CA GLU A 544 -6.70 4.05 1.19
C GLU A 544 -6.05 5.38 1.59
N VAL A 545 -6.80 6.49 1.50
CA VAL A 545 -6.32 7.82 1.89
C VAL A 545 -6.18 7.91 3.42
N TRP A 546 -7.11 7.31 4.16
CA TRP A 546 -7.03 7.20 5.62
C TRP A 546 -5.84 6.35 6.06
N ARG A 547 -5.69 5.17 5.45
CA ARG A 547 -4.56 4.27 5.72
C ARG A 547 -3.22 4.96 5.46
N TYR A 548 -3.09 5.62 4.31
CA TYR A 548 -1.91 6.39 3.94
C TYR A 548 -1.59 7.48 4.95
N TYR A 549 -2.57 8.35 5.24
CA TYR A 549 -2.36 9.47 6.15
C TYR A 549 -1.96 9.00 7.55
N LEU A 550 -2.69 8.03 8.10
CA LEU A 550 -2.41 7.49 9.44
C LEU A 550 -1.04 6.82 9.50
N ALA A 551 -0.65 6.02 8.48
CA ALA A 551 0.67 5.40 8.42
C ALA A 551 1.80 6.45 8.29
N SER A 552 1.57 7.49 7.49
CA SER A 552 2.53 8.59 7.31
C SER A 552 2.70 9.45 8.56
N ASN A 553 1.74 9.36 9.50
CA ASN A 553 1.74 10.08 10.76
C ASN A 553 1.72 9.12 11.97
N ARG A 554 2.24 7.90 11.79
CA ARG A 554 2.26 6.88 12.83
C ARG A 554 3.10 7.38 14.03
N PRO A 555 2.55 7.37 15.26
CA PRO A 555 3.24 7.86 16.46
C PRO A 555 4.24 6.82 16.99
N GLU A 556 5.41 6.71 16.35
CA GLU A 556 6.41 5.67 16.70
C GLU A 556 7.27 6.04 17.92
N SER A 557 7.74 7.30 17.99
CA SER A 557 8.68 7.76 19.02
C SER A 557 8.12 8.83 19.95
N GLN A 558 7.05 9.50 19.52
CA GLN A 558 6.38 10.59 20.24
C GLN A 558 4.92 10.64 19.79
N ASP A 559 4.09 11.31 20.59
CA ASP A 559 2.70 11.58 20.20
C ASP A 559 2.64 12.31 18.85
N ALA A 560 1.60 12.01 18.07
CA ALA A 560 1.31 12.63 16.79
C ALA A 560 -0.09 13.25 16.81
N HIS A 561 -0.37 14.17 15.88
CA HIS A 561 -1.66 14.85 15.80
C HIS A 561 -2.30 14.63 14.44
N PHE A 562 -3.55 14.16 14.42
CA PHE A 562 -4.37 14.18 13.22
C PHE A 562 -4.75 15.63 12.87
N SER A 563 -4.54 16.05 11.62
CA SER A 563 -4.93 17.36 11.10
C SER A 563 -5.66 17.21 9.77
N TRP A 564 -6.82 17.87 9.63
CA TRP A 564 -7.54 17.90 8.36
C TRP A 564 -6.79 18.63 7.25
N ASP A 565 -6.04 19.68 7.58
CA ASP A 565 -5.22 20.41 6.61
C ASP A 565 -4.15 19.48 6.00
N GLU A 566 -3.43 18.76 6.86
CA GLU A 566 -2.42 17.79 6.40
C GLU A 566 -3.06 16.61 5.68
N PHE A 567 -4.22 16.12 6.13
CA PHE A 567 -4.94 15.03 5.47
C PHE A 567 -5.26 15.36 4.01
N VAL A 568 -5.82 16.55 3.76
CA VAL A 568 -6.13 17.03 2.41
C VAL A 568 -4.84 17.31 1.61
N ALA A 569 -3.83 17.93 2.25
CA ALA A 569 -2.56 18.23 1.60
C ALA A 569 -1.83 16.97 1.14
N LYS A 570 -1.76 15.93 1.98
CA LYS A 570 -1.12 14.64 1.63
C LYS A 570 -1.84 13.93 0.50
N ASN A 571 -3.18 13.93 0.49
CA ASN A 571 -3.94 13.41 -0.65
C ASN A 571 -3.59 14.17 -1.95
N ASN A 572 -3.66 15.49 -1.92
CA ASN A 572 -3.54 16.30 -3.13
C ASN A 572 -2.09 16.36 -3.66
N SER A 573 -1.10 16.43 -2.78
CA SER A 573 0.31 16.66 -3.14
C SER A 573 1.12 15.37 -3.24
N GLU A 574 0.82 14.34 -2.44
CA GLU A 574 1.61 13.10 -2.41
C GLU A 574 0.88 11.98 -3.16
N LEU A 575 -0.38 11.72 -2.84
CA LEU A 575 -1.13 10.65 -3.52
C LEU A 575 -1.46 11.05 -4.96
N LEU A 576 -2.12 12.20 -5.18
CA LEU A 576 -2.55 12.63 -6.51
C LEU A 576 -1.38 13.12 -7.36
N ALA A 577 -0.57 14.06 -6.86
CA ALA A 577 0.46 14.73 -7.65
C ALA A 577 1.79 13.97 -7.77
N ASN A 578 2.06 12.96 -6.94
CA ASN A 578 3.22 12.08 -7.09
C ASN A 578 2.82 10.68 -7.58
N LEU A 579 2.26 9.82 -6.73
CA LEU A 579 1.96 8.42 -7.09
C LEU A 579 0.97 8.31 -8.24
N GLY A 580 -0.18 8.97 -8.10
CA GLY A 580 -1.23 9.03 -9.11
C GLY A 580 -0.72 9.62 -10.42
N ASN A 581 0.11 10.68 -10.36
CA ASN A 581 0.70 11.29 -11.54
C ASN A 581 1.69 10.36 -12.26
N PHE A 582 2.57 9.67 -11.52
CA PHE A 582 3.55 8.77 -12.09
C PHE A 582 2.87 7.67 -12.90
N VAL A 583 1.95 6.94 -12.26
CA VAL A 583 1.19 5.85 -12.89
C VAL A 583 0.40 6.35 -14.09
N ASN A 584 -0.37 7.45 -13.94
CA ASN A 584 -1.19 7.97 -15.02
C ASN A 584 -0.37 8.42 -16.22
N ARG A 585 0.76 9.10 -16.00
CA ARG A 585 1.58 9.65 -17.09
C ARG A 585 2.15 8.55 -17.97
N ILE A 586 2.75 7.52 -17.37
CA ILE A 586 3.33 6.42 -18.15
C ILE A 586 2.27 5.55 -18.81
N VAL A 587 1.19 5.21 -18.10
CA VAL A 587 0.12 4.35 -18.64
C VAL A 587 -0.59 5.04 -19.81
N LYS A 588 -0.97 6.31 -19.67
CA LYS A 588 -1.62 7.05 -20.77
C LYS A 588 -0.69 7.18 -21.99
N PHE A 589 0.61 7.37 -21.77
CA PHE A 589 1.58 7.42 -22.86
C PHE A 589 1.71 6.06 -23.56
N ALA A 590 1.85 4.98 -22.81
CA ALA A 590 1.91 3.63 -23.35
C ALA A 590 0.65 3.27 -24.16
N ILE A 591 -0.54 3.60 -23.65
CA ILE A 591 -1.81 3.38 -24.38
C ILE A 591 -1.83 4.20 -25.68
N ALA A 592 -1.54 5.50 -25.63
CA ALA A 592 -1.66 6.37 -26.79
C ALA A 592 -0.61 6.07 -27.89
N LYS A 593 0.62 5.75 -27.49
CA LYS A 593 1.77 5.62 -28.40
C LYS A 593 2.09 4.18 -28.77
N TYR A 594 1.92 3.25 -27.84
CA TYR A 594 2.27 1.84 -27.99
C TYR A 594 1.06 0.91 -27.99
N ASN A 595 -0.16 1.46 -28.05
CA ASN A 595 -1.41 0.70 -27.94
C ASN A 595 -1.51 -0.09 -26.62
N GLY A 596 -0.77 0.29 -25.59
CA GLY A 596 -0.71 -0.45 -24.33
C GLY A 596 0.06 -1.76 -24.43
N VAL A 597 0.92 -1.93 -25.42
CA VAL A 597 1.84 -3.07 -25.52
C VAL A 597 3.23 -2.64 -25.11
N ILE A 598 3.87 -3.40 -24.21
CA ILE A 598 5.27 -3.14 -23.85
C ILE A 598 6.15 -3.45 -25.08
N PRO A 599 6.89 -2.47 -25.63
CA PRO A 599 7.70 -2.69 -26.81
C PRO A 599 8.88 -3.62 -26.52
N LYS A 600 9.53 -4.15 -27.56
CA LYS A 600 10.89 -4.69 -27.40
C LYS A 600 11.85 -3.53 -27.11
N TYR A 601 12.67 -3.67 -26.08
CA TYR A 601 13.62 -2.63 -25.68
C TYR A 601 14.96 -3.18 -25.21
N ASP A 602 15.96 -2.29 -25.15
CA ASP A 602 17.26 -2.53 -24.52
C ASP A 602 17.59 -1.34 -23.62
N VAL A 603 17.83 -1.61 -22.33
CA VAL A 603 18.10 -0.61 -21.29
C VAL A 603 19.33 0.24 -21.59
N LYS A 604 20.28 -0.25 -22.40
CA LYS A 604 21.47 0.49 -22.84
C LYS A 604 21.15 1.77 -23.62
N ASN A 605 19.94 1.88 -24.17
CA ASN A 605 19.49 3.10 -24.85
C ASN A 605 19.09 4.23 -23.89
N ILE A 606 19.04 3.95 -22.58
CA ILE A 606 18.83 4.96 -21.55
C ILE A 606 20.21 5.43 -21.04
N PRO A 607 20.53 6.73 -21.18
CA PRO A 607 21.75 7.27 -20.59
C PRO A 607 21.77 7.06 -19.07
N ASP A 608 22.92 6.66 -18.54
CA ASP A 608 23.15 6.43 -17.10
C ASP A 608 22.17 5.45 -16.43
N TYR A 609 21.69 4.44 -17.17
CA TYR A 609 20.76 3.43 -16.64
C TYR A 609 21.29 2.74 -15.38
N ASP A 610 22.56 2.32 -15.37
CA ASP A 610 23.18 1.64 -14.22
C ASP A 610 23.11 2.49 -12.93
N LYS A 611 23.21 3.83 -13.07
CA LYS A 611 23.05 4.74 -11.93
C LYS A 611 21.61 4.77 -11.45
N PHE A 612 20.64 4.87 -12.36
CA PHE A 612 19.22 4.81 -12.02
C PHE A 612 18.85 3.49 -11.34
N GLU A 613 19.30 2.36 -11.88
CA GLU A 613 19.06 1.04 -11.30
C GLU A 613 19.67 0.94 -9.88
N ASN A 614 20.91 1.40 -9.70
CA ASN A 614 21.54 1.44 -8.37
C ASN A 614 20.81 2.35 -7.38
N ASP A 615 20.30 3.50 -7.81
CA ASP A 615 19.49 4.40 -6.97
C ASP A 615 18.21 3.67 -6.49
N ILE A 616 17.49 3.01 -7.40
CA ILE A 616 16.27 2.27 -7.08
C ILE A 616 16.58 1.09 -6.14
N ASN A 617 17.62 0.31 -6.43
CA ASN A 617 18.02 -0.82 -5.58
C ASN A 617 18.45 -0.37 -4.18
N THR A 618 19.10 0.79 -4.07
CA THR A 618 19.48 1.38 -2.76
C THR A 618 18.24 1.79 -1.96
N LEU A 619 17.28 2.44 -2.61
CA LEU A 619 16.01 2.81 -1.98
C LEU A 619 15.19 1.57 -1.59
N LEU A 620 15.09 0.57 -2.47
CA LEU A 620 14.37 -0.68 -2.23
C LEU A 620 14.99 -1.45 -1.05
N LYS A 621 16.32 -1.56 -1.00
CA LYS A 621 17.01 -2.14 0.14
C LYS A 621 16.69 -1.38 1.43
N SER A 622 16.74 -0.04 1.39
CA SER A 622 16.42 0.79 2.55
C SER A 622 14.96 0.63 3.00
N TYR A 623 14.03 0.48 2.06
CA TYR A 623 12.62 0.15 2.34
C TYR A 623 12.53 -1.19 3.08
N ILE A 624 13.15 -2.24 2.54
CA ILE A 624 13.16 -3.59 3.13
C ILE A 624 13.75 -3.55 4.54
N ASP A 625 14.91 -2.94 4.72
CA ASP A 625 15.59 -2.84 6.02
C ASP A 625 14.70 -2.14 7.07
N ASN A 626 13.98 -1.09 6.68
CA ASN A 626 13.05 -0.40 7.57
C ASN A 626 11.79 -1.21 7.87
N MET A 627 11.24 -1.90 6.87
CA MET A 627 10.05 -2.73 7.06
C MET A 627 10.35 -3.98 7.91
N GLU A 628 11.51 -4.63 7.73
CA GLU A 628 11.99 -5.71 8.61
C GLU A 628 12.13 -5.25 10.06
N ALA A 629 12.62 -4.02 10.27
CA ALA A 629 12.73 -3.39 11.58
C ALA A 629 11.41 -2.80 12.11
N VAL A 630 10.31 -2.93 11.37
CA VAL A 630 8.98 -2.39 11.72
C VAL A 630 8.95 -0.86 11.87
N ASN A 631 9.84 -0.15 11.16
CA ASN A 631 9.84 1.31 11.00
C ASN A 631 8.86 1.72 9.90
N LEU A 632 7.56 1.49 10.14
CA LEU A 632 6.51 1.56 9.12
C LEU A 632 6.38 2.94 8.49
N ARG A 633 6.48 4.01 9.30
CA ARG A 633 6.42 5.39 8.78
C ARG A 633 7.54 5.66 7.78
N ARG A 634 8.77 5.26 8.13
CA ARG A 634 9.93 5.42 7.27
C ARG A 634 9.85 4.56 6.01
N GLY A 635 9.31 3.34 6.14
CA GLY A 635 9.02 2.48 4.99
C GLY A 635 8.11 3.17 3.97
N LEU A 636 7.01 3.79 4.42
CA LEU A 636 6.09 4.54 3.55
C LEU A 636 6.78 5.73 2.86
N GLU A 637 7.56 6.51 3.60
CA GLU A 637 8.32 7.64 3.02
C GLU A 637 9.24 7.18 1.89
N ILE A 638 9.95 6.06 2.07
CA ILE A 638 10.85 5.51 1.06
C ILE A 638 10.06 4.97 -0.15
N ALA A 639 8.92 4.31 0.06
CA ALA A 639 8.06 3.86 -1.03
C ALA A 639 7.58 5.04 -1.90
N MET A 640 7.18 6.15 -1.27
CA MET A 640 6.79 7.36 -1.98
C MET A 640 7.99 8.06 -2.66
N ALA A 641 9.19 7.94 -2.10
CA ALA A 641 10.42 8.41 -2.74
C ALA A 641 10.77 7.62 -4.01
N ILE A 642 10.51 6.30 -4.04
CA ILE A 642 10.66 5.47 -5.25
C ILE A 642 9.67 5.92 -6.33
N SER A 643 8.42 6.22 -5.97
CA SER A 643 7.45 6.85 -6.90
C SER A 643 7.94 8.20 -7.43
N SER A 644 8.47 9.06 -6.54
CA SER A 644 9.05 10.35 -6.94
C SER A 644 10.21 10.17 -7.91
N ARG A 645 11.06 9.16 -7.69
CA ARG A 645 12.16 8.82 -8.59
C ARG A 645 11.64 8.36 -9.96
N GLY A 646 10.49 7.69 -10.01
CA GLY A 646 9.77 7.37 -11.24
C GLY A 646 9.31 8.61 -12.02
N ASN A 647 8.67 9.57 -11.34
CA ASN A 647 8.34 10.87 -11.95
C ASN A 647 9.58 11.57 -12.52
N GLN A 648 10.67 11.61 -11.73
CA GLN A 648 11.93 12.20 -12.15
C GLN A 648 12.53 11.46 -13.36
N PHE A 649 12.48 10.13 -13.39
CA PHE A 649 12.98 9.32 -14.50
C PHE A 649 12.26 9.64 -15.82
N LEU A 650 10.94 9.83 -15.78
CA LEU A 650 10.17 10.26 -16.96
C LEU A 650 10.56 11.67 -17.41
N GLN A 651 10.89 12.56 -16.45
CA GLN A 651 11.28 13.94 -16.72
C GLN A 651 12.71 14.05 -17.29
N ASP A 652 13.68 13.37 -16.67
CA ASP A 652 15.09 13.32 -17.08
C ASP A 652 15.21 12.83 -18.53
N ASN A 653 14.40 11.83 -18.89
CA ASN A 653 14.37 11.28 -20.24
C ASN A 653 13.49 12.06 -21.21
N LYS A 654 12.78 13.10 -20.75
CA LYS A 654 11.83 13.91 -21.54
C LYS A 654 10.82 13.03 -22.28
N LEU A 655 10.14 12.13 -21.56
CA LEU A 655 9.14 11.25 -22.16
C LEU A 655 7.95 12.10 -22.67
N ASP A 656 7.94 12.32 -23.98
CA ASP A 656 6.95 13.09 -24.74
C ASP A 656 6.86 12.61 -26.21
N ASN A 657 6.07 13.32 -27.02
CA ASN A 657 5.91 13.02 -28.44
C ASN A 657 7.22 13.17 -29.24
N SER A 658 8.12 14.06 -28.82
CA SER A 658 9.39 14.31 -29.48
C SER A 658 10.35 13.14 -29.26
N LEU A 659 10.44 12.63 -28.03
CA LEU A 659 11.24 11.43 -27.74
C LEU A 659 10.76 10.24 -28.56
N TYR A 660 9.45 9.99 -28.60
CA TYR A 660 8.85 8.89 -29.36
C TYR A 660 9.16 8.95 -30.86
N ALA A 661 9.12 10.15 -31.45
CA ALA A 661 9.36 10.35 -32.88
C ALA A 661 10.85 10.34 -33.24
N ASN A 662 11.69 10.98 -32.43
CA ASN A 662 13.07 11.30 -32.80
C ASN A 662 14.09 10.29 -32.23
N GLN A 663 13.78 9.61 -31.12
CA GLN A 663 14.67 8.66 -30.45
C GLN A 663 13.91 7.38 -30.03
N PRO A 664 13.41 6.59 -31.00
CA PRO A 664 12.49 5.48 -30.73
C PRO A 664 13.08 4.41 -29.81
N ALA A 665 14.35 3.99 -30.01
CA ALA A 665 14.99 2.98 -29.17
C ALA A 665 15.09 3.41 -27.69
N LYS A 666 15.37 4.71 -27.45
CA LYS A 666 15.36 5.28 -26.10
C LYS A 666 13.95 5.35 -25.52
N SER A 667 12.97 5.79 -26.32
CA SER A 667 11.56 5.83 -25.91
C SER A 667 11.07 4.45 -25.48
N ASP A 668 11.41 3.40 -26.22
CA ASP A 668 10.99 2.03 -25.96
C ASP A 668 11.55 1.51 -24.63
N ALA A 669 12.85 1.77 -24.40
CA ALA A 669 13.51 1.44 -23.13
C ALA A 669 12.92 2.20 -21.95
N VAL A 670 12.69 3.51 -22.08
CA VAL A 670 12.08 4.33 -21.03
C VAL A 670 10.67 3.81 -20.68
N VAL A 671 9.88 3.44 -21.69
CA VAL A 671 8.52 2.91 -21.44
C VAL A 671 8.55 1.56 -20.75
N GLY A 672 9.37 0.62 -21.22
CA GLY A 672 9.51 -0.70 -20.61
C GLY A 672 9.99 -0.65 -19.15
N VAL A 673 11.00 0.18 -18.88
CA VAL A 673 11.54 0.38 -17.52
C VAL A 673 10.52 1.08 -16.62
N ALA A 674 9.85 2.14 -17.09
CA ALA A 674 8.91 2.89 -16.27
C ALA A 674 7.66 2.06 -15.89
N LEU A 675 7.14 1.22 -16.80
CA LEU A 675 6.03 0.32 -16.47
C LEU A 675 6.43 -0.74 -15.45
N ASN A 676 7.63 -1.30 -15.56
CA ASN A 676 8.19 -2.20 -14.54
C ASN A 676 8.40 -1.48 -13.20
N LEU A 677 8.81 -0.21 -13.21
CA LEU A 677 8.92 0.57 -11.98
C LEU A 677 7.54 0.82 -11.34
N VAL A 678 6.48 1.06 -12.13
CA VAL A 678 5.11 1.13 -11.59
C VAL A 678 4.72 -0.18 -10.92
N TYR A 679 5.10 -1.32 -11.50
CA TYR A 679 4.83 -2.64 -10.92
C TYR A 679 5.59 -2.88 -9.61
N LEU A 680 6.86 -2.47 -9.52
CA LEU A 680 7.60 -2.45 -8.26
C LEU A 680 6.91 -1.54 -7.23
N VAL A 681 6.49 -0.34 -7.64
CA VAL A 681 5.79 0.60 -6.76
C VAL A 681 4.49 -0.01 -6.23
N SER A 682 3.73 -0.74 -7.04
CA SER A 682 2.51 -1.43 -6.57
C SER A 682 2.84 -2.43 -5.46
N ALA A 683 3.89 -3.25 -5.61
CA ALA A 683 4.30 -4.22 -4.59
C ALA A 683 4.68 -3.58 -3.24
N ILE A 684 5.40 -2.45 -3.25
CA ILE A 684 5.90 -1.80 -2.02
C ILE A 684 4.87 -0.88 -1.35
N ILE A 685 3.86 -0.40 -2.07
CA ILE A 685 2.75 0.34 -1.46
C ILE A 685 1.63 -0.57 -0.97
N TYR A 686 1.53 -1.82 -1.45
CA TYR A 686 0.52 -2.80 -1.02
C TYR A 686 0.33 -2.92 0.49
N PRO A 687 1.39 -2.92 1.33
CA PRO A 687 1.22 -2.93 2.77
C PRO A 687 0.37 -1.77 3.32
N PHE A 688 0.47 -0.61 2.69
CA PHE A 688 -0.16 0.63 3.13
C PHE A 688 -1.50 0.88 2.42
N MET A 689 -1.55 0.59 1.12
CA MET A 689 -2.63 0.91 0.20
C MET A 689 -2.98 -0.30 -0.68
N PRO A 690 -3.62 -1.33 -0.11
CA PRO A 690 -3.98 -2.57 -0.80
C PRO A 690 -4.95 -2.39 -1.98
N GLU A 691 -6.05 -1.65 -1.81
CA GLU A 691 -7.02 -1.46 -2.89
C GLU A 691 -6.42 -0.66 -4.06
N THR A 692 -5.57 0.33 -3.75
CA THR A 692 -4.83 1.10 -4.75
C THR A 692 -3.89 0.21 -5.54
N THR A 693 -3.20 -0.72 -4.87
CA THR A 693 -2.32 -1.70 -5.52
C THR A 693 -3.11 -2.58 -6.48
N ILE A 694 -4.25 -3.11 -6.04
CA ILE A 694 -5.12 -3.94 -6.91
C ILE A 694 -5.53 -3.17 -8.16
N LYS A 695 -5.85 -1.87 -8.03
CA LYS A 695 -6.15 -1.02 -9.19
C LYS A 695 -4.94 -0.86 -10.11
N ILE A 696 -3.73 -0.68 -9.58
CA ILE A 696 -2.51 -0.60 -10.39
C ILE A 696 -2.26 -1.93 -11.12
N ASP A 697 -2.38 -3.06 -10.44
CA ASP A 697 -2.18 -4.39 -11.03
C ASP A 697 -3.22 -4.66 -12.15
N GLN A 698 -4.47 -4.21 -11.98
CA GLN A 698 -5.50 -4.23 -13.03
C GLN A 698 -5.17 -3.31 -14.21
N ILE A 699 -4.65 -2.11 -13.96
CA ILE A 699 -4.20 -1.19 -15.00
C ILE A 699 -3.03 -1.81 -15.78
N LEU A 700 -2.10 -2.46 -15.08
CA LEU A 700 -0.97 -3.15 -15.70
C LEU A 700 -1.37 -4.48 -16.32
N ASN A 701 -2.56 -5.02 -16.02
CA ASN A 701 -2.97 -6.38 -16.42
C ASN A 701 -1.95 -7.44 -15.96
N ALA A 702 -1.50 -7.34 -14.70
CA ALA A 702 -0.49 -8.20 -14.12
C ALA A 702 -0.99 -8.85 -12.82
N PRO A 703 -0.51 -10.05 -12.46
CA PRO A 703 -0.74 -10.64 -11.14
C PRO A 703 -0.03 -9.84 -10.04
N ALA A 704 -0.28 -10.15 -8.76
CA ALA A 704 0.40 -9.46 -7.66
C ALA A 704 1.91 -9.78 -7.63
N LEU A 705 2.75 -8.73 -7.59
CA LEU A 705 4.20 -8.84 -7.50
C LEU A 705 4.66 -8.96 -6.05
N SER A 706 5.58 -9.87 -5.77
CA SER A 706 6.25 -9.96 -4.46
C SER A 706 7.30 -8.86 -4.32
N ILE A 707 7.59 -8.45 -3.08
CA ILE A 707 8.66 -7.49 -2.81
C ILE A 707 10.00 -8.23 -2.93
N THR A 708 10.68 -8.04 -4.07
CA THR A 708 12.00 -8.63 -4.37
C THR A 708 13.13 -7.83 -3.73
N ASN A 709 14.33 -8.41 -3.66
CA ASN A 709 15.51 -7.73 -3.10
C ASN A 709 16.18 -6.74 -4.07
N LYS A 710 15.76 -6.73 -5.34
CA LYS A 710 16.25 -5.85 -6.40
C LYS A 710 15.13 -5.53 -7.40
N PHE A 711 15.30 -4.43 -8.12
CA PHE A 711 14.47 -4.06 -9.26
C PHE A 711 14.69 -5.03 -10.41
N GLU A 712 13.59 -5.58 -10.94
CA GLU A 712 13.60 -6.58 -12.01
C GLU A 712 12.64 -6.16 -13.12
N SER A 713 12.94 -6.54 -14.37
CA SER A 713 12.04 -6.36 -15.51
C SER A 713 11.07 -7.55 -15.63
N VAL A 714 10.05 -7.58 -14.79
CA VAL A 714 9.09 -8.69 -14.69
C VAL A 714 8.02 -8.64 -15.80
N LEU A 715 7.59 -7.45 -16.21
CA LEU A 715 6.72 -7.25 -17.37
C LEU A 715 7.56 -7.26 -18.65
N LEU A 716 7.38 -8.29 -19.47
CA LEU A 716 8.22 -8.57 -20.64
C LEU A 716 7.68 -7.92 -21.93
N PRO A 717 8.51 -7.74 -22.97
CA PRO A 717 8.06 -7.28 -24.28
C PRO A 717 6.87 -8.08 -24.82
N GLY A 718 5.89 -7.40 -25.42
CA GLY A 718 4.62 -7.98 -25.88
C GLY A 718 3.55 -8.14 -24.79
N HIS A 719 3.85 -7.80 -23.53
CA HIS A 719 2.85 -7.71 -22.48
C HIS A 719 1.85 -6.59 -22.79
N CYS A 720 0.55 -6.88 -22.65
CA CYS A 720 -0.54 -5.95 -22.92
C CYS A 720 -1.12 -5.40 -21.61
N ILE A 721 -0.91 -4.11 -21.33
CA ILE A 721 -1.53 -3.43 -20.19
C ILE A 721 -3.02 -3.15 -20.44
N GLY A 722 -3.76 -2.95 -19.35
CA GLY A 722 -5.18 -2.64 -19.34
C GLY A 722 -5.51 -1.18 -19.64
N LYS A 723 -6.65 -0.73 -19.13
CA LYS A 723 -7.15 0.65 -19.34
C LYS A 723 -6.61 1.57 -18.25
N ALA A 724 -6.30 2.82 -18.61
CA ALA A 724 -5.98 3.86 -17.65
C ALA A 724 -7.16 4.14 -16.71
N GLN A 725 -6.88 4.30 -15.42
CA GLN A 725 -7.86 4.66 -14.40
C GLN A 725 -7.24 5.70 -13.44
N TYR A 726 -8.07 6.60 -12.92
CA TYR A 726 -7.63 7.54 -11.89
C TYR A 726 -7.55 6.83 -10.54
N LEU A 727 -6.37 6.82 -9.92
CA LEU A 727 -6.17 6.21 -8.60
C LEU A 727 -6.74 7.06 -7.47
N PHE A 728 -6.58 8.38 -7.58
CA PHE A 728 -6.98 9.35 -6.55
C PHE A 728 -7.72 10.52 -7.19
N THR A 729 -8.58 11.16 -6.41
CA THR A 729 -9.28 12.39 -6.77
C THR A 729 -8.85 13.52 -5.85
N ARG A 730 -8.85 14.75 -6.37
CA ARG A 730 -8.57 15.94 -5.54
C ARG A 730 -9.66 16.07 -4.48
N ILE A 731 -9.24 16.34 -3.24
CA ILE A 731 -10.14 16.75 -2.17
C ILE A 731 -10.18 18.28 -2.15
N ASP A 732 -11.39 18.85 -2.22
CA ASP A 732 -11.61 20.30 -2.13
C ASP A 732 -11.25 20.79 -0.72
N GLU A 733 -10.45 21.85 -0.61
CA GLU A 733 -10.03 22.45 0.65
C GLU A 733 -11.23 22.93 1.49
N LYS A 734 -12.37 23.25 0.85
CA LYS A 734 -13.62 23.56 1.57
C LYS A 734 -14.10 22.44 2.49
N LYS A 735 -13.73 21.18 2.21
CA LYS A 735 -14.07 20.04 3.08
C LYS A 735 -13.37 20.08 4.44
N ILE A 736 -12.24 20.79 4.56
CA ILE A 736 -11.49 20.92 5.81
C ILE A 736 -12.36 21.55 6.89
N GLU A 737 -12.98 22.70 6.60
CA GLU A 737 -13.85 23.38 7.56
C GLU A 737 -15.13 22.60 7.85
N GLU A 738 -15.71 21.95 6.83
CA GLU A 738 -16.88 21.08 6.98
C GLU A 738 -16.61 19.94 7.99
N TRP A 739 -15.52 19.20 7.80
CA TRP A 739 -15.16 18.09 8.67
C TRP A 739 -14.67 18.54 10.05
N ARG A 740 -13.93 19.64 10.13
CA ARG A 740 -13.52 20.20 11.43
C ARG A 740 -14.72 20.59 12.28
N ASN A 741 -15.76 21.17 11.66
CA ASN A 741 -17.02 21.48 12.35
C ASN A 741 -17.78 20.21 12.75
N LEU A 742 -17.83 19.21 11.87
CA LEU A 742 -18.56 17.95 12.12
C LEU A 742 -17.93 17.12 13.24
N TYR A 743 -16.60 17.07 13.31
CA TYR A 743 -15.84 16.22 14.24
C TYR A 743 -15.11 17.01 15.33
N GLY A 744 -15.39 18.31 15.46
CA GLY A 744 -14.78 19.21 16.45
C GLY A 744 -15.43 19.16 17.84
N GLY A 745 -16.50 18.38 18.02
CA GLY A 745 -17.32 18.33 19.24
C GLY A 745 -18.64 19.07 19.11
N GLN A 746 -19.51 18.94 20.14
CA GLN A 746 -20.77 19.68 20.17
C GLN A 746 -20.52 21.19 20.10
N GLN A 747 -20.84 21.82 18.96
CA GLN A 747 -21.13 23.25 18.94
C GLN A 747 -22.37 23.44 19.82
N LYS A 748 -22.20 24.04 21.00
CA LYS A 748 -23.36 24.58 21.74
C LYS A 748 -24.11 25.48 20.74
N LYS A 749 -25.33 25.09 20.37
CA LYS A 749 -26.29 26.00 19.74
C LYS A 749 -26.61 27.15 20.68
#